data_AF-A0A2T6NAP7-F1
#
_entry.id   AF-A0A2T6NAP7-F1
#
_cell.length_a   1.000
_cell.length_b   1.000
_cell.length_c   1.000
_cell.angle_alpha   90.00
_cell.angle_beta   90.00
_cell.angle_gamma   90.00
#
_symmetry.space_group_name_H-M   'P 1'
#
loop_
_entity.id
_entity.type
_entity.pdbx_description
1 polymer ?
#
loop_
_entity_poly.entity_id
_entity_poly.type
_entity_poly.pdbx_seq_one_letter_code
_entity_poly.pdbx_strand_id
1 'polypeptide(L)'
;MFSRVLTYLHSLANRLGVSRGRDEPVKAESWVWYIEARPFNEVGDEPGEAPEGAPVMGSGVAVRLERLERRTEPKGEQWIPKSPPEIRKYLLTCAHVVRGFETGPEGTKWAPLLGEILCWRPGSDYLHWQAEKHRRLSGQADAIGAHRAAVKLAPIESPGAVESEDASVLNDWVLLEIEDGPNGDFGKMPSVDRWRSIDDEESGLSIIGYPGGGITWGHNQEVIPHRSSGFAVKRLGAGELSLSGVESEPGMSGGGVFDHDNALVAIHRAVTKNALETHVVSVAEIQRWLEERGLRPAPMLPRKRSWIGHLGSLIRGRPFKFFILLLALVAVICWWFCLPNVQVSYCLKVTGGEDPPEAPRGTVLFKPVAGLKLEVVPDGWRLPSPISATTDSEGKVCFSVDLSEELRRRDELRFNIRSLNTPEPLAPLSPLFLHPFGITQQGWKKEGDYDDFARFIGRDGESEFRSAQVWSQKTRFSVDISSQISADDNVSDQPIDDQIALASAKLKLSPEQTNERLSAWANVLMEKRPVIPSSGITDPDSVSIQSVAGSVGAVVQSRGFSTGFAISPFAILTMGCQDSSGAEERWITFSEKESESFRRVKLGRLLWRGDSNKKPICMFEAQGELPSPPKLGRIRAEDVTTGRKVYVIGYPKASSGSPSELNSIFPLGQRSVMFGETLNPGEDEPDIIWHDATTTVGTGGGPLVDHGSNEVIGIHLGGAFVGGIHKENFAISMDSLLADEDFRKAAFRSETEPSVVNLAPEPQPTDPLHLATNSPLVSGYGSDFLGVSIPLPKPTGDESPLIAHENKPLDYVHYSVVMSKERRMARLAAANIDRESRVNVRRGREWYSDPRLPSSSQPSSSLFQRNSLDRGHLIGRRALAWGAPQIAELASLSAFYYPNATPQHQDLNQRSWLKLERTVYDELHPDTRRLSVFAGPIEDPTDILYRGYRVPRRFWLVAVYENEAVPDSLKVHSFLVAQYRPGVSNDPDEWSSFEEGAKEVTIEEVEREAGISFQFPKRTIDVHRLP
;
A
#
# COMPACT_ATOMS: atom_id res chain seq x y z
N MET A 1 -26.57 -31.96 -7.71
CA MET A 1 -26.53 -33.22 -6.92
C MET A 1 -25.22 -33.35 -6.12
N PHE A 2 -24.05 -33.08 -6.71
CA PHE A 2 -22.74 -33.12 -6.03
C PHE A 2 -22.57 -32.13 -4.86
N SER A 3 -23.02 -30.87 -5.01
CA SER A 3 -22.98 -29.86 -3.93
C SER A 3 -23.75 -30.32 -2.68
N ARG A 4 -24.95 -30.88 -2.85
CA ARG A 4 -25.76 -31.40 -1.73
C ARG A 4 -25.13 -32.62 -1.02
N VAL A 5 -24.44 -33.49 -1.76
CA VAL A 5 -23.68 -34.61 -1.18
C VAL A 5 -22.48 -34.09 -0.39
N LEU A 6 -21.79 -33.05 -0.88
CA LEU A 6 -20.69 -32.39 -0.16
C LEU A 6 -21.16 -31.71 1.13
N THR A 7 -22.27 -30.96 1.09
CA THR A 7 -22.83 -30.28 2.27
C THR A 7 -23.31 -31.28 3.32
N TYR A 8 -23.91 -32.39 2.88
CA TYR A 8 -24.35 -33.46 3.79
C TYR A 8 -23.17 -34.20 4.44
N LEU A 9 -22.08 -34.45 3.70
CA LEU A 9 -20.85 -35.02 4.26
C LEU A 9 -20.13 -34.05 5.20
N HIS A 10 -20.14 -32.76 4.90
CA HIS A 10 -19.53 -31.71 5.73
C HIS A 10 -20.30 -31.53 7.06
N SER A 11 -21.63 -31.54 6.99
CA SER A 11 -22.52 -31.53 8.16
C SER A 11 -22.37 -32.80 9.01
N LEU A 12 -22.26 -33.97 8.38
CA LEU A 12 -22.08 -35.25 9.08
C LEU A 12 -20.67 -35.39 9.70
N ALA A 13 -19.65 -34.79 9.09
CA ALA A 13 -18.28 -34.74 9.62
C ALA A 13 -18.18 -33.82 10.84
N ASN A 14 -18.84 -32.65 10.81
CA ASN A 14 -18.88 -31.71 11.92
C ASN A 14 -19.70 -32.24 13.11
N ARG A 15 -20.80 -32.98 12.88
CA ARG A 15 -21.61 -33.59 13.95
C ARG A 15 -20.98 -34.82 14.62
N LEU A 16 -20.01 -35.46 13.97
CA LEU A 16 -19.35 -36.67 14.50
C LEU A 16 -18.03 -36.38 15.23
N GLY A 17 -17.64 -35.11 15.41
CA GLY A 17 -16.41 -34.75 16.12
C GLY A 17 -15.14 -35.32 15.48
N VAL A 18 -15.17 -35.57 14.17
CA VAL A 18 -13.98 -36.01 13.42
C VAL A 18 -13.26 -34.78 12.90
N SER A 19 -12.71 -33.99 13.82
CA SER A 19 -11.62 -33.07 13.46
C SER A 19 -10.40 -33.93 13.16
N ARG A 20 -9.89 -33.92 11.93
CA ARG A 20 -8.49 -34.23 11.65
C ARG A 20 -7.97 -33.52 10.40
N GLY A 21 -7.22 -32.44 10.66
CA GLY A 21 -5.89 -32.16 10.12
C GLY A 21 -5.68 -32.30 8.62
N ARG A 22 -5.86 -31.19 7.89
CA ARG A 22 -4.81 -30.79 6.96
C ARG A 22 -3.89 -29.89 7.77
N ASP A 23 -2.63 -30.29 7.94
CA ASP A 23 -1.63 -29.41 8.53
C ASP A 23 -1.47 -28.19 7.62
N GLU A 24 -1.82 -27.01 8.13
CA GLU A 24 -1.32 -25.76 7.58
C GLU A 24 0.21 -25.81 7.54
N PRO A 25 0.88 -25.19 6.55
CA PRO A 25 2.32 -24.99 6.63
C PRO A 25 2.60 -24.22 7.92
N VAL A 26 3.43 -24.81 8.77
CA VAL A 26 3.79 -24.21 10.06
C VAL A 26 4.51 -22.89 9.79
N LYS A 27 3.95 -21.79 10.30
CA LYS A 27 4.48 -20.43 10.10
C LYS A 27 5.87 -20.30 10.74
N ALA A 28 6.81 -19.62 10.08
CA ALA A 28 8.18 -19.44 10.58
C ALA A 28 8.25 -18.74 11.95
N GLU A 29 7.26 -17.89 12.24
CA GLU A 29 7.02 -17.23 13.52
C GLU A 29 6.91 -18.23 14.68
N SER A 30 6.41 -19.45 14.43
CA SER A 30 6.31 -20.48 15.46
C SER A 30 7.64 -21.13 15.84
N TRP A 31 8.73 -20.83 15.12
CA TRP A 31 10.06 -21.37 15.37
C TRP A 31 10.95 -20.42 16.18
N VAL A 32 10.58 -19.15 16.33
CA VAL A 32 11.46 -18.13 16.96
C VAL A 32 11.00 -17.85 18.39
N TRP A 33 11.86 -18.13 19.36
CA TRP A 33 11.62 -18.03 20.80
C TRP A 33 12.22 -16.74 21.37
N TYR A 34 11.60 -16.20 22.41
CA TYR A 34 12.13 -15.04 23.13
C TYR A 34 13.13 -15.51 24.19
N ILE A 35 14.27 -14.82 24.33
CA ILE A 35 15.35 -15.17 25.26
C ILE A 35 15.63 -14.01 26.21
N GLU A 36 15.75 -14.32 27.50
CA GLU A 36 16.22 -13.41 28.55
C GLU A 36 17.33 -14.08 29.35
N ALA A 37 18.54 -13.49 29.34
CA ALA A 37 19.69 -13.96 30.09
C ALA A 37 20.07 -12.98 31.20
N ARG A 38 20.39 -13.49 32.38
CA ARG A 38 20.70 -12.68 33.58
C ARG A 38 21.83 -13.27 34.44
N PRO A 39 22.52 -12.47 35.26
CA PRO A 39 23.47 -12.99 36.24
C PRO A 39 22.77 -13.93 37.25
N PHE A 40 23.47 -14.97 37.67
CA PHE A 40 23.00 -15.94 38.65
C PHE A 40 23.99 -16.03 39.82
N ASN A 41 23.54 -15.67 41.03
CA ASN A 41 24.36 -15.75 42.24
C ASN A 41 24.07 -17.05 42.98
N GLU A 42 24.96 -18.04 42.86
CA GLU A 42 24.91 -19.27 43.69
C GLU A 42 25.52 -19.07 45.10
N VAL A 43 26.40 -18.07 45.30
CA VAL A 43 27.16 -17.89 46.55
C VAL A 43 27.29 -16.40 46.90
N GLY A 44 26.64 -15.97 48.00
CA GLY A 44 26.66 -14.59 48.54
C GLY A 44 25.65 -14.38 49.67
N ASP A 45 25.63 -13.19 50.29
CA ASP A 45 24.81 -12.85 51.49
C ASP A 45 23.28 -12.94 51.27
N GLU A 46 22.81 -13.02 50.01
CA GLU A 46 21.43 -13.29 49.61
C GLU A 46 21.38 -14.37 48.50
N PRO A 47 21.49 -15.67 48.83
CA PRO A 47 21.42 -16.74 47.84
C PRO A 47 20.02 -16.81 47.22
N GLY A 48 19.95 -16.76 45.88
CA GLY A 48 18.71 -16.93 45.12
C GLY A 48 18.02 -15.67 44.63
N GLU A 49 18.59 -14.46 44.81
CA GLU A 49 18.09 -13.23 44.16
C GLU A 49 18.89 -12.92 42.88
N ALA A 50 18.21 -12.56 41.80
CA ALA A 50 18.86 -12.01 40.61
C ALA A 50 19.22 -10.54 40.87
N PRO A 51 20.49 -10.11 40.72
CA PRO A 51 20.87 -8.72 40.94
C PRO A 51 20.17 -7.77 39.97
N GLU A 52 19.96 -6.51 40.39
CA GLU A 52 19.17 -5.46 39.72
C GLU A 52 19.72 -4.98 38.34
N GLY A 53 20.70 -5.68 37.78
CA GLY A 53 21.22 -5.40 36.44
C GLY A 53 20.19 -5.72 35.35
N ALA A 54 20.10 -4.86 34.33
CA ALA A 54 19.21 -5.08 33.20
C ALA A 54 19.56 -6.42 32.51
N PRO A 55 18.59 -7.34 32.33
CA PRO A 55 18.83 -8.59 31.63
C PRO A 55 19.21 -8.33 30.17
N VAL A 56 20.00 -9.24 29.60
CA VAL A 56 20.24 -9.26 28.15
C VAL A 56 19.07 -9.98 27.49
N MET A 57 18.48 -9.35 26.48
CA MET A 57 17.27 -9.83 25.81
C MET A 57 17.55 -10.06 24.34
N GLY A 58 16.93 -11.09 23.77
CA GLY A 58 17.06 -11.41 22.35
C GLY A 58 16.09 -12.49 21.91
N SER A 59 16.41 -13.13 20.80
CA SER A 59 15.60 -14.15 20.15
C SER A 59 16.43 -15.41 19.90
N GLY A 60 15.80 -16.56 19.72
CA GLY A 60 16.49 -17.78 19.31
C GLY A 60 15.62 -18.66 18.43
N VAL A 61 16.22 -19.26 17.41
CA VAL A 61 15.53 -20.08 16.42
C VAL A 61 15.55 -21.55 16.84
N ALA A 62 14.39 -22.19 16.95
CA ALA A 62 14.27 -23.62 17.23
C ALA A 62 14.71 -24.43 16.01
N VAL A 63 15.76 -25.24 16.18
CA VAL A 63 16.38 -26.03 15.13
C VAL A 63 16.47 -27.50 15.53
N ARG A 64 16.46 -28.40 14.54
CA ARG A 64 16.60 -29.85 14.75
C ARG A 64 17.90 -30.36 14.14
N LEU A 65 18.71 -31.04 14.93
CA LEU A 65 20.00 -31.59 14.51
C LEU A 65 20.04 -33.09 14.76
N GLU A 66 20.62 -33.83 13.81
CA GLU A 66 20.90 -35.25 13.96
C GLU A 66 22.38 -35.49 14.27
N ARG A 67 22.64 -36.49 15.11
CA ARG A 67 23.99 -36.89 15.50
C ARG A 67 24.58 -37.89 14.51
N LEU A 68 25.83 -37.62 14.13
CA LEU A 68 26.65 -38.45 13.26
C LEU A 68 27.63 -39.27 14.09
N GLU A 69 28.06 -40.41 13.56
CA GLU A 69 29.14 -41.23 14.11
C GLU A 69 30.30 -41.32 13.12
N ARG A 70 31.52 -41.45 13.64
CA ARG A 70 32.70 -41.67 12.79
C ARG A 70 32.79 -43.13 12.39
N ARG A 71 32.90 -43.38 11.09
CA ARG A 71 33.19 -44.70 10.55
C ARG A 71 34.41 -44.63 9.65
N THR A 72 35.31 -45.58 9.81
CA THR A 72 36.48 -45.73 8.95
C THR A 72 36.06 -46.44 7.66
N GLU A 73 36.15 -45.74 6.53
CA GLU A 73 35.94 -46.30 5.20
C GLU A 73 37.28 -46.33 4.40
N PRO A 74 37.38 -47.09 3.29
CA PRO A 74 38.61 -47.20 2.51
C PRO A 74 39.16 -45.87 1.95
N LYS A 75 38.34 -44.80 1.94
CA LYS A 75 38.71 -43.45 1.48
C LYS A 75 39.04 -42.46 2.61
N GLY A 76 39.01 -42.90 3.88
CA GLY A 76 39.27 -42.07 5.05
C GLY A 76 38.20 -42.21 6.14
N GLU A 77 38.37 -41.48 7.25
CA GLU A 77 37.31 -41.32 8.25
C GLU A 77 36.19 -40.44 7.70
N GLN A 78 34.94 -40.90 7.79
CA GLN A 78 33.77 -40.13 7.37
C GLN A 78 32.71 -40.10 8.47
N TRP A 79 32.05 -38.94 8.61
CA TRP A 79 30.86 -38.80 9.43
C TRP A 79 29.65 -39.41 8.71
N ILE A 80 28.98 -40.35 9.36
CA ILE A 80 27.77 -40.99 8.83
C ILE A 80 26.62 -40.88 9.83
N PRO A 81 25.35 -40.84 9.37
CA PRO A 81 24.20 -40.82 10.26
C PRO A 81 24.11 -42.11 11.06
N LYS A 82 23.84 -41.99 12.37
CA LYS A 82 23.52 -43.15 13.20
C LYS A 82 22.26 -43.86 12.72
N SER A 83 22.22 -45.17 12.89
CA SER A 83 21.02 -45.99 12.66
C SER A 83 20.65 -46.72 13.95
N PRO A 84 19.53 -46.35 14.62
CA PRO A 84 18.53 -45.36 14.22
C PRO A 84 19.03 -43.89 14.35
N PRO A 85 18.44 -42.93 13.61
CA PRO A 85 18.82 -41.51 13.70
C PRO A 85 18.59 -40.96 15.11
N GLU A 86 19.62 -40.32 15.67
CA GLU A 86 19.56 -39.65 16.98
C GLU A 86 19.34 -38.16 16.75
N ILE A 87 18.07 -37.71 16.74
CA ILE A 87 17.65 -36.32 16.46
C ILE A 87 17.32 -35.61 17.78
N ARG A 88 17.84 -34.39 17.96
CA ARG A 88 17.51 -33.48 19.07
C ARG A 88 17.17 -32.09 18.57
N LYS A 89 16.41 -31.34 19.37
CA LYS A 89 16.11 -29.92 19.12
C LYS A 89 16.95 -29.03 20.02
N TYR A 90 17.27 -27.85 19.51
CA TYR A 90 18.07 -26.83 20.18
C TYR A 90 17.52 -25.44 19.82
N LEU A 91 17.91 -24.41 20.57
CA LEU A 91 17.77 -23.02 20.11
C LEU A 91 19.10 -22.52 19.56
N LEU A 92 19.08 -21.92 18.38
CA LEU A 92 20.22 -21.24 17.77
C LEU A 92 20.04 -19.73 17.94
N THR A 93 20.99 -19.05 18.58
CA THR A 93 20.93 -17.60 18.88
C THR A 93 22.32 -16.97 18.75
N CYS A 94 22.42 -15.65 18.81
CA CYS A 94 23.70 -14.95 18.94
C CYS A 94 24.37 -15.20 20.30
N ALA A 95 25.70 -15.20 20.33
CA ALA A 95 26.47 -15.40 21.55
C ALA A 95 26.33 -14.22 22.51
N HIS A 96 26.26 -13.00 21.99
CA HIS A 96 26.08 -11.82 22.81
C HIS A 96 24.72 -11.78 23.53
N VAL A 97 23.68 -12.48 23.04
CA VAL A 97 22.35 -12.55 23.69
C VAL A 97 22.41 -13.27 25.05
N VAL A 98 23.40 -14.15 25.26
CA VAL A 98 23.58 -14.90 26.51
C VAL A 98 24.77 -14.43 27.35
N ARG A 99 25.45 -13.37 26.90
CA ARG A 99 26.68 -12.82 27.50
C ARG A 99 26.57 -11.33 27.84
N GLY A 100 26.01 -10.52 26.93
CA GLY A 100 26.06 -9.06 26.98
C GLY A 100 27.36 -8.49 26.40
N PHE A 101 27.50 -7.17 26.45
CA PHE A 101 28.66 -6.43 25.93
C PHE A 101 29.27 -5.53 27.01
N GLU A 102 30.60 -5.39 26.97
CA GLU A 102 31.34 -4.37 27.70
C GLU A 102 32.00 -3.42 26.68
N THR A 103 31.67 -2.13 26.76
CA THR A 103 32.21 -1.11 25.85
C THR A 103 33.37 -0.39 26.54
N GLY A 104 34.56 -0.45 25.94
CA GLY A 104 35.76 0.22 26.43
C GLY A 104 36.53 0.99 25.33
N PRO A 105 37.62 1.69 25.69
CA PRO A 105 38.43 2.49 24.76
C PRO A 105 39.06 1.68 23.62
N GLU A 106 39.22 0.37 23.82
CA GLU A 106 39.82 -0.56 22.86
C GLU A 106 38.77 -1.30 21.99
N GLY A 107 37.47 -1.01 22.16
CA GLY A 107 36.38 -1.62 21.40
C GLY A 107 35.33 -2.31 22.27
N THR A 108 34.37 -2.98 21.62
CA THR A 108 33.30 -3.76 22.26
C THR A 108 33.74 -5.20 22.50
N LYS A 109 33.70 -5.66 23.75
CA LYS A 109 34.05 -7.04 24.16
C LYS A 109 32.79 -7.79 24.58
N TRP A 110 32.76 -9.13 24.45
CA TRP A 110 31.67 -9.92 25.04
C TRP A 110 31.93 -10.10 26.53
N ALA A 111 30.89 -9.85 27.33
CA ALA A 111 30.96 -10.09 28.76
C ALA A 111 31.00 -11.62 29.07
N PRO A 112 31.28 -12.01 30.32
CA PRO A 112 31.16 -13.40 30.75
C PRO A 112 29.78 -14.01 30.47
N LEU A 113 29.72 -15.33 30.38
CA LEU A 113 28.44 -16.03 30.18
C LEU A 113 27.51 -15.78 31.38
N LEU A 114 26.26 -15.40 31.10
CA LEU A 114 25.26 -15.15 32.12
C LEU A 114 24.73 -16.46 32.68
N GLY A 115 24.54 -16.50 34.00
CA GLY A 115 24.32 -17.74 34.74
C GLY A 115 22.88 -18.29 34.70
N GLU A 116 21.90 -17.51 34.25
CA GLU A 116 20.54 -18.03 33.97
C GLU A 116 20.06 -17.53 32.61
N ILE A 117 19.72 -18.47 31.71
CA ILE A 117 19.15 -18.21 30.39
C ILE A 117 17.73 -18.77 30.36
N LEU A 118 16.77 -17.91 30.04
CA LEU A 118 15.35 -18.27 29.98
C LEU A 118 14.79 -18.08 28.59
N CYS A 119 13.87 -18.97 28.22
CA CYS A 119 13.27 -18.99 26.90
C CYS A 119 11.75 -19.11 27.00
N TRP A 120 11.03 -18.23 26.29
CA TRP A 120 9.58 -18.28 26.15
C TRP A 120 9.19 -18.71 24.75
N ARG A 121 8.15 -19.53 24.67
CA ARG A 121 7.60 -20.00 23.41
C ARG A 121 6.75 -18.88 22.75
N PRO A 122 6.64 -18.87 21.41
CA PRO A 122 5.63 -18.06 20.73
C PRO A 122 4.23 -18.32 21.30
N GLY A 123 3.48 -17.27 21.60
CA GLY A 123 2.11 -17.33 22.10
C GLY A 123 1.97 -17.76 23.58
N SER A 124 3.07 -17.85 24.35
CA SER A 124 2.94 -17.92 25.82
C SER A 124 2.78 -16.54 26.44
N ASP A 125 2.13 -16.49 27.60
CA ASP A 125 2.06 -15.27 28.41
C ASP A 125 3.40 -15.00 29.08
N TYR A 126 3.90 -13.77 28.95
CA TYR A 126 5.08 -13.31 29.65
C TYR A 126 4.74 -13.00 31.12
N LEU A 127 5.42 -13.69 32.05
CA LEU A 127 5.19 -13.56 33.49
C LEU A 127 6.44 -13.05 34.21
N HIS A 128 6.36 -11.83 34.74
CA HIS A 128 7.47 -11.11 35.40
C HIS A 128 7.44 -11.13 36.98
N TRP A 129 6.52 -11.83 37.65
CA TRP A 129 6.10 -11.57 39.07
C TRP A 129 7.22 -11.69 40.17
N GLN A 130 7.33 -10.86 41.24
CA GLN A 130 6.40 -10.49 42.34
C GLN A 130 6.08 -8.98 42.53
N ALA A 131 4.83 -8.66 42.87
CA ALA A 131 4.22 -7.31 42.91
C ALA A 131 4.64 -6.39 44.09
N GLU A 132 5.35 -6.90 45.10
CA GLU A 132 5.61 -6.12 46.33
C GLU A 132 7.08 -5.70 46.54
N LYS A 133 8.04 -6.19 45.72
CA LYS A 133 9.48 -5.98 46.00
C LYS A 133 10.37 -5.61 44.80
N HIS A 134 9.87 -5.51 43.57
CA HIS A 134 10.69 -5.25 42.37
C HIS A 134 11.91 -6.19 42.19
N ARG A 135 11.91 -7.39 42.78
CA ARG A 135 13.00 -8.38 42.64
C ARG A 135 12.46 -9.78 42.35
N ARG A 136 13.21 -10.56 41.58
CA ARG A 136 12.90 -11.94 41.18
C ARG A 136 13.82 -12.93 41.90
N LEU A 137 13.25 -14.07 42.31
CA LEU A 137 14.01 -15.24 42.76
C LEU A 137 14.56 -16.02 41.55
N SER A 138 15.86 -16.23 41.49
CA SER A 138 16.53 -17.02 40.47
C SER A 138 16.19 -18.52 40.62
N GLY A 139 16.12 -19.25 39.50
CA GLY A 139 15.87 -20.70 39.52
C GLY A 139 14.38 -21.12 39.55
N GLN A 140 13.42 -20.20 39.39
CA GLN A 140 11.97 -20.49 39.36
C GLN A 140 11.35 -20.38 37.96
N ALA A 141 12.04 -20.83 36.91
CA ALA A 141 11.57 -20.70 35.53
C ALA A 141 10.17 -21.30 35.28
N ASP A 142 9.88 -22.44 35.90
CA ASP A 142 8.59 -23.14 35.74
C ASP A 142 7.41 -22.33 36.30
N ALA A 143 7.63 -21.58 37.38
CA ALA A 143 6.60 -20.79 38.05
C ALA A 143 6.12 -19.60 37.19
N ILE A 144 6.91 -19.21 36.19
CA ILE A 144 6.65 -18.10 35.28
C ILE A 144 6.46 -18.55 33.82
N GLY A 145 6.30 -19.86 33.61
CA GLY A 145 6.07 -20.42 32.27
C GLY A 145 7.26 -20.27 31.30
N ALA A 146 8.48 -20.07 31.81
CA ALA A 146 9.70 -19.99 31.02
C ALA A 146 10.48 -21.33 31.05
N HIS A 147 11.26 -21.58 30.02
CA HIS A 147 12.18 -22.73 29.96
C HIS A 147 13.61 -22.29 30.28
N ARG A 148 14.35 -23.08 31.08
CA ARG A 148 15.80 -22.82 31.27
C ARG A 148 16.58 -23.36 30.08
N ALA A 149 17.70 -22.73 29.78
CA ALA A 149 18.61 -23.19 28.74
C ALA A 149 20.06 -23.12 29.20
N ALA A 150 20.89 -24.00 28.64
CA ALA A 150 22.33 -24.00 28.82
C ALA A 150 23.04 -23.95 27.46
N VAL A 151 24.21 -23.29 27.41
CA VAL A 151 25.06 -23.31 26.22
C VAL A 151 25.59 -24.72 26.00
N LYS A 152 25.24 -25.31 24.86
CA LYS A 152 25.68 -26.65 24.47
C LYS A 152 26.94 -26.63 23.64
N LEU A 153 26.97 -25.77 22.63
CA LEU A 153 28.09 -25.58 21.72
C LEU A 153 28.18 -24.11 21.33
N ALA A 154 29.40 -23.63 21.18
CA ALA A 154 29.70 -22.30 20.70
C ALA A 154 31.06 -22.32 19.98
N PRO A 155 31.32 -21.44 19.02
CA PRO A 155 32.67 -21.22 18.49
C PRO A 155 33.67 -20.87 19.61
N ILE A 156 33.20 -20.16 20.64
CA ILE A 156 33.98 -19.76 21.81
C ILE A 156 33.32 -20.29 23.08
N GLU A 157 33.92 -21.32 23.67
CA GLU A 157 33.41 -22.02 24.86
C GLU A 157 33.83 -21.35 26.20
N SER A 158 34.62 -20.27 26.16
CA SER A 158 35.10 -19.60 27.37
C SER A 158 33.93 -19.07 28.22
N PRO A 159 33.85 -19.40 29.53
CA PRO A 159 32.84 -18.82 30.43
C PRO A 159 33.15 -17.37 30.82
N GLY A 160 34.41 -16.93 30.67
CA GLY A 160 34.85 -15.56 30.95
C GLY A 160 34.55 -14.57 29.82
N ALA A 161 34.99 -13.33 30.01
CA ALA A 161 34.94 -12.30 28.97
C ALA A 161 35.78 -12.70 27.76
N VAL A 162 35.38 -12.23 26.58
CA VAL A 162 36.04 -12.53 25.29
C VAL A 162 36.50 -11.23 24.67
N GLU A 163 37.78 -11.19 24.28
CA GLU A 163 38.42 -10.04 23.66
C GLU A 163 37.80 -9.68 22.30
N SER A 164 37.93 -8.43 21.89
CA SER A 164 37.26 -7.88 20.69
C SER A 164 37.69 -8.54 19.38
N GLU A 165 38.92 -9.07 19.30
CA GLU A 165 39.43 -9.78 18.12
C GLU A 165 38.75 -11.13 17.90
N ASP A 166 38.36 -11.81 18.99
CA ASP A 166 37.69 -13.11 18.94
C ASP A 166 36.15 -12.98 18.85
N ALA A 167 35.58 -11.86 19.28
CA ALA A 167 34.15 -11.51 19.24
C ALA A 167 33.64 -11.11 17.83
N SER A 168 34.14 -11.78 16.77
CA SER A 168 33.78 -11.52 15.37
C SER A 168 32.37 -12.02 15.00
N VAL A 169 31.83 -11.56 13.87
CA VAL A 169 30.52 -12.01 13.35
C VAL A 169 30.47 -13.53 13.19
N LEU A 170 31.53 -14.14 12.68
CA LEU A 170 31.60 -15.60 12.45
C LEU A 170 31.52 -16.41 13.75
N ASN A 171 31.94 -15.81 14.86
CA ASN A 171 31.92 -16.46 16.17
C ASN A 171 30.65 -16.14 16.97
N ASP A 172 29.82 -15.17 16.55
CA ASP A 172 28.68 -14.63 17.30
C ASP A 172 27.41 -15.48 17.17
N TRP A 173 27.53 -16.76 17.52
CA TRP A 173 26.40 -17.67 17.60
C TRP A 173 26.64 -18.77 18.63
N VAL A 174 25.57 -19.25 19.25
CA VAL A 174 25.59 -20.35 20.21
C VAL A 174 24.40 -21.27 19.99
N LEU A 175 24.61 -22.55 20.29
CA LEU A 175 23.56 -23.56 20.34
C LEU A 175 23.18 -23.80 21.80
N LEU A 176 21.92 -23.57 22.15
CA LEU A 176 21.38 -23.77 23.48
C LEU A 176 20.61 -25.09 23.57
N GLU A 177 20.89 -25.87 24.61
CA GLU A 177 20.08 -27.02 25.02
C GLU A 177 19.07 -26.54 26.06
N ILE A 178 17.78 -26.75 25.81
CA ILE A 178 16.72 -26.44 26.78
C ILE A 178 16.79 -27.48 27.90
N GLU A 179 16.99 -27.01 29.13
CA GLU A 179 16.92 -27.83 30.34
C GLU A 179 15.45 -28.13 30.63
N ASP A 180 15.11 -29.41 30.86
CA ASP A 180 13.73 -29.87 30.99
C ASP A 180 12.94 -29.08 32.04
N GLY A 181 11.90 -28.37 31.58
CA GLY A 181 10.78 -27.95 32.43
C GLY A 181 9.82 -29.13 32.69
N PRO A 182 8.86 -29.01 33.63
CA PRO A 182 8.08 -30.10 34.24
C PRO A 182 7.20 -30.92 33.29
N ASN A 183 7.13 -30.54 32.00
CA ASN A 183 6.33 -31.21 30.97
C ASN A 183 7.12 -31.75 29.75
N GLY A 184 8.43 -31.46 29.63
CA GLY A 184 9.31 -32.05 28.60
C GLY A 184 8.82 -31.92 27.14
N ASP A 185 8.18 -30.81 26.78
CA ASP A 185 7.46 -30.65 25.52
C ASP A 185 8.25 -29.93 24.41
N PHE A 186 9.41 -29.34 24.70
CA PHE A 186 10.27 -28.69 23.70
C PHE A 186 10.60 -29.62 22.51
N GLY A 187 10.87 -30.90 22.79
CA GLY A 187 11.08 -31.92 21.75
C GLY A 187 9.89 -32.09 20.78
N LYS A 188 8.68 -31.70 21.19
CA LYS A 188 7.43 -31.76 20.39
C LYS A 188 7.11 -30.44 19.68
N MET A 189 7.75 -29.33 20.05
CA MET A 189 7.48 -28.00 19.50
C MET A 189 7.93 -27.85 18.05
N PRO A 190 7.31 -26.99 17.24
CA PRO A 190 7.80 -26.66 15.90
C PRO A 190 9.29 -26.26 15.89
N SER A 191 9.99 -26.64 14.82
CA SER A 191 11.37 -26.24 14.56
C SER A 191 11.56 -26.01 13.07
N VAL A 192 12.55 -25.22 12.70
CA VAL A 192 12.94 -24.99 11.30
C VAL A 192 13.04 -26.31 10.55
N ASP A 193 12.35 -26.36 9.41
CA ASP A 193 12.26 -27.55 8.59
C ASP A 193 13.32 -27.61 7.49
N ARG A 194 13.83 -26.45 7.05
CA ARG A 194 14.79 -26.31 5.95
C ARG A 194 15.86 -25.27 6.28
N TRP A 195 17.12 -25.65 6.09
CA TRP A 195 18.28 -24.75 6.11
C TRP A 195 18.73 -24.58 4.67
N ARG A 196 19.05 -23.36 4.25
CA ARG A 196 19.44 -23.07 2.87
C ARG A 196 20.66 -22.15 2.84
N SER A 197 21.62 -22.49 1.97
CA SER A 197 22.69 -21.57 1.61
C SER A 197 22.14 -20.52 0.65
N ILE A 198 22.46 -19.26 0.91
CA ILE A 198 22.07 -18.13 0.07
C ILE A 198 23.18 -17.79 -0.92
N ASP A 199 22.79 -17.52 -2.17
CA ASP A 199 23.66 -17.03 -3.25
C ASP A 199 23.88 -15.51 -3.11
N ASP A 200 24.83 -14.95 -3.86
CA ASP A 200 25.08 -13.51 -3.83
C ASP A 200 23.88 -12.76 -4.45
N GLU A 201 23.43 -11.67 -3.80
CA GLU A 201 22.40 -10.74 -4.32
C GLU A 201 20.93 -11.22 -4.26
N GLU A 202 20.58 -12.20 -3.40
CA GLU A 202 19.18 -12.57 -3.14
C GLU A 202 18.43 -11.48 -2.32
N SER A 203 17.20 -11.19 -2.71
CA SER A 203 16.33 -10.16 -2.12
C SER A 203 14.99 -10.73 -1.66
N GLY A 204 14.24 -9.95 -0.88
CA GLY A 204 12.96 -10.40 -0.32
C GLY A 204 13.09 -11.28 0.93
N LEU A 205 14.23 -11.19 1.62
CA LEU A 205 14.43 -11.86 2.90
C LEU A 205 13.61 -11.19 4.00
N SER A 206 13.27 -11.98 5.02
CA SER A 206 12.57 -11.52 6.21
C SER A 206 13.32 -11.89 7.48
N ILE A 207 13.39 -10.95 8.42
CA ILE A 207 13.95 -11.15 9.76
C ILE A 207 12.78 -11.38 10.70
N ILE A 208 12.81 -12.49 11.45
CA ILE A 208 11.83 -12.81 12.48
C ILE A 208 12.53 -12.89 13.83
N GLY A 209 12.10 -12.06 14.78
CA GLY A 209 12.68 -11.90 16.11
C GLY A 209 11.78 -11.06 17.00
N TYR A 210 12.12 -10.96 18.28
CA TYR A 210 11.43 -10.12 19.25
C TYR A 210 12.22 -8.82 19.44
N PRO A 211 11.59 -7.64 19.42
CA PRO A 211 12.27 -6.42 19.83
C PRO A 211 12.68 -6.55 21.32
N GLY A 212 13.81 -5.97 21.68
CA GLY A 212 14.39 -6.01 23.03
C GLY A 212 14.75 -4.61 23.52
N GLY A 213 14.37 -4.35 24.77
CA GLY A 213 14.52 -3.07 25.49
C GLY A 213 13.84 -3.16 26.85
N GLY A 214 14.30 -2.40 27.84
CA GLY A 214 13.92 -2.54 29.26
C GLY A 214 12.44 -2.33 29.64
N ILE A 215 11.51 -2.23 28.67
CA ILE A 215 10.08 -1.98 28.88
C ILE A 215 9.21 -2.78 27.86
N THR A 216 9.67 -3.91 27.32
CA THR A 216 9.01 -4.48 26.12
C THR A 216 7.76 -5.33 26.41
N TRP A 217 7.75 -6.10 27.50
CA TRP A 217 6.64 -7.01 27.80
C TRP A 217 6.02 -6.70 29.16
N GLY A 218 4.74 -6.34 29.15
CA GLY A 218 3.91 -6.24 30.36
C GLY A 218 3.62 -7.62 30.95
N HIS A 219 3.30 -7.68 32.25
CA HIS A 219 2.83 -8.91 32.89
C HIS A 219 1.53 -9.40 32.22
N ASN A 220 1.44 -10.69 31.89
CA ASN A 220 0.35 -11.31 31.11
C ASN A 220 0.20 -10.81 29.67
N GLN A 221 1.26 -10.28 29.07
CA GLN A 221 1.28 -9.97 27.65
C GLN A 221 1.70 -11.22 26.86
N GLU A 222 0.98 -11.51 25.77
CA GLU A 222 1.30 -12.63 24.88
C GLU A 222 2.61 -12.37 24.13
N VAL A 223 3.54 -13.33 24.15
CA VAL A 223 4.85 -13.26 23.48
C VAL A 223 4.68 -13.55 21.98
N ILE A 224 4.70 -12.50 21.16
CA ILE A 224 4.49 -12.59 19.70
C ILE A 224 5.73 -12.06 18.96
N PRO A 225 6.32 -12.82 18.01
CA PRO A 225 7.49 -12.39 17.26
C PRO A 225 7.13 -11.33 16.21
N HIS A 226 8.05 -10.41 15.96
CA HIS A 226 7.96 -9.38 14.92
C HIS A 226 8.62 -9.87 13.63
N ARG A 227 7.99 -9.59 12.48
CA ARG A 227 8.54 -9.87 11.14
C ARG A 227 8.84 -8.56 10.43
N SER A 228 10.08 -8.35 10.04
CA SER A 228 10.49 -7.28 9.13
C SER A 228 10.90 -7.90 7.79
N SER A 229 10.44 -7.33 6.67
CA SER A 229 10.62 -7.88 5.32
C SER A 229 11.26 -6.85 4.40
N GLY A 230 11.82 -7.29 3.27
CA GLY A 230 12.41 -6.40 2.27
C GLY A 230 13.92 -6.20 2.45
N PHE A 231 14.60 -7.20 3.00
CA PHE A 231 16.05 -7.22 3.06
C PHE A 231 16.63 -7.89 1.83
N ALA A 232 17.69 -7.30 1.29
CA ALA A 232 18.62 -7.95 0.37
C ALA A 232 19.88 -8.35 1.12
N VAL A 233 20.54 -9.42 0.70
CA VAL A 233 21.81 -9.84 1.29
C VAL A 233 23.00 -9.57 0.37
N LYS A 234 24.07 -9.05 0.95
CA LYS A 234 25.37 -8.86 0.33
C LYS A 234 26.41 -9.68 1.08
N ARG A 235 27.18 -10.49 0.37
CA ARG A 235 28.29 -11.23 0.98
C ARG A 235 29.46 -10.29 1.25
N LEU A 236 29.98 -10.30 2.48
CA LEU A 236 31.16 -9.54 2.87
C LEU A 236 32.41 -10.42 2.97
N GLY A 237 32.24 -11.72 3.27
CA GLY A 237 33.33 -12.69 3.35
C GLY A 237 32.82 -14.14 3.42
N ALA A 238 33.72 -15.08 3.70
CA ALA A 238 33.35 -16.48 3.91
C ALA A 238 32.55 -16.62 5.22
N GLY A 239 31.24 -16.80 5.11
CA GLY A 239 30.31 -16.98 6.25
C GLY A 239 29.74 -15.68 6.83
N GLU A 240 30.30 -14.53 6.48
CA GLU A 240 29.82 -13.20 6.89
C GLU A 240 29.00 -12.54 5.78
N LEU A 241 27.76 -12.22 6.13
CA LEU A 241 26.79 -11.61 5.25
C LEU A 241 26.34 -10.28 5.85
N SER A 242 25.96 -9.33 5.02
CA SER A 242 25.35 -8.07 5.42
C SER A 242 24.00 -7.92 4.74
N LEU A 243 22.99 -7.43 5.46
CA LEU A 243 21.68 -7.12 4.90
C LEU A 243 21.62 -5.64 4.47
N SER A 244 20.90 -5.32 3.41
CA SER A 244 20.56 -3.94 3.04
C SER A 244 19.05 -3.87 2.86
N GLY A 245 18.38 -2.95 3.56
CA GLY A 245 16.91 -2.86 3.58
C GLY A 245 16.39 -2.01 4.75
N VAL A 246 15.11 -2.21 5.09
CA VAL A 246 14.38 -1.51 6.17
C VAL A 246 15.11 -1.68 7.52
N GLU A 247 15.17 -0.66 8.38
CA GLU A 247 15.82 -0.77 9.70
C GLU A 247 15.20 -1.92 10.53
N SER A 248 16.03 -2.76 11.17
CA SER A 248 15.55 -3.77 12.12
C SER A 248 15.35 -3.15 13.51
N GLU A 249 14.30 -3.56 14.23
CA GLU A 249 14.07 -3.06 15.59
C GLU A 249 15.17 -3.51 16.58
N PRO A 250 15.53 -2.67 17.57
CA PRO A 250 16.49 -3.04 18.61
C PRO A 250 16.08 -4.35 19.30
N GLY A 251 17.04 -5.24 19.56
CA GLY A 251 16.86 -6.47 20.32
C GLY A 251 16.31 -7.68 19.56
N MET A 252 16.08 -7.59 18.24
CA MET A 252 15.80 -8.75 17.37
C MET A 252 16.99 -9.72 17.19
N SER A 253 18.11 -9.48 17.89
CA SER A 253 19.32 -10.31 17.84
C SER A 253 19.06 -11.76 18.18
N GLY A 254 19.72 -12.66 17.44
CA GLY A 254 19.49 -14.11 17.51
C GLY A 254 18.22 -14.57 16.79
N GLY A 255 17.45 -13.65 16.19
CA GLY A 255 16.33 -13.94 15.32
C GLY A 255 16.76 -14.61 14.02
N GLY A 256 15.84 -15.31 13.37
CA GLY A 256 16.12 -16.00 12.11
C GLY A 256 15.90 -15.11 10.90
N VAL A 257 16.78 -15.21 9.91
CA VAL A 257 16.58 -14.65 8.57
C VAL A 257 16.06 -15.77 7.66
N PHE A 258 14.91 -15.52 7.03
CA PHE A 258 14.18 -16.50 6.23
C PHE A 258 13.93 -16.02 4.80
N ASP A 259 14.02 -16.93 3.84
CA ASP A 259 13.59 -16.71 2.46
C ASP A 259 12.06 -16.84 2.29
N HIS A 260 11.58 -16.63 1.07
CA HIS A 260 10.15 -16.73 0.72
C HIS A 260 9.53 -18.12 0.99
N ASP A 261 10.38 -19.14 1.09
CA ASP A 261 10.03 -20.54 1.30
C ASP A 261 10.08 -20.95 2.80
N ASN A 262 10.32 -19.97 3.68
CA ASN A 262 10.60 -20.13 5.11
C ASN A 262 11.81 -21.04 5.38
N ALA A 263 12.81 -21.09 4.50
CA ALA A 263 14.09 -21.71 4.82
C ALA A 263 14.96 -20.74 5.62
N LEU A 264 15.64 -21.25 6.66
CA LEU A 264 16.57 -20.46 7.47
C LEU A 264 17.88 -20.27 6.70
N VAL A 265 18.26 -19.01 6.47
CA VAL A 265 19.46 -18.63 5.69
C VAL A 265 20.56 -17.98 6.53
N ALA A 266 20.20 -17.22 7.57
CA ALA A 266 21.15 -16.59 8.49
C ALA A 266 20.56 -16.37 9.91
N ILE A 267 21.40 -16.04 10.88
CA ILE A 267 21.00 -15.53 12.21
C ILE A 267 21.30 -14.03 12.28
N HIS A 268 20.32 -13.24 12.70
CA HIS A 268 20.37 -11.78 12.76
C HIS A 268 21.14 -11.25 13.96
N ARG A 269 22.03 -10.25 13.76
CA ARG A 269 22.83 -9.62 14.82
C ARG A 269 22.51 -8.12 14.87
N ALA A 270 21.94 -7.64 15.99
CA ALA A 270 21.62 -6.22 16.21
C ALA A 270 22.25 -5.73 17.54
N VAL A 271 23.21 -4.79 17.48
CA VAL A 271 23.98 -4.42 18.68
C VAL A 271 23.59 -3.05 19.25
N THR A 272 23.20 -2.04 18.47
CA THR A 272 22.65 -0.77 18.98
C THR A 272 21.74 -0.06 17.94
N LYS A 273 20.94 0.93 18.37
CA LYS A 273 20.12 1.80 17.47
C LYS A 273 20.94 2.55 16.40
N ASN A 274 22.23 2.81 16.65
CA ASN A 274 23.13 3.49 15.70
C ASN A 274 24.12 2.52 15.02
N ALA A 275 24.06 1.23 15.35
CA ALA A 275 24.78 0.19 14.63
C ALA A 275 23.76 -0.57 13.77
N LEU A 276 23.34 0.06 12.67
CA LEU A 276 22.88 -0.59 11.44
C LEU A 276 24.05 -1.32 10.76
N GLU A 277 24.80 -2.06 11.55
CA GLU A 277 25.75 -3.03 11.10
C GLU A 277 24.93 -4.28 10.86
N THR A 278 24.40 -4.37 9.65
CA THR A 278 23.46 -5.39 9.17
C THR A 278 24.10 -6.77 9.02
N HIS A 279 25.10 -7.09 9.84
CA HIS A 279 25.82 -8.35 9.76
C HIS A 279 24.93 -9.50 10.22
N VAL A 280 24.94 -10.59 9.46
CA VAL A 280 24.23 -11.83 9.80
C VAL A 280 25.18 -13.00 9.67
N VAL A 281 25.01 -13.99 10.54
CA VAL A 281 25.83 -15.20 10.53
C VAL A 281 25.21 -16.21 9.59
N SER A 282 25.93 -16.59 8.53
CA SER A 282 25.42 -17.55 7.55
C SER A 282 25.15 -18.91 8.17
N VAL A 283 23.95 -19.43 7.98
CA VAL A 283 23.53 -20.74 8.51
C VAL A 283 24.25 -21.88 7.79
N ALA A 284 24.75 -21.64 6.57
CA ALA A 284 25.62 -22.59 5.86
C ALA A 284 26.99 -22.75 6.53
N GLU A 285 27.54 -21.67 7.12
CA GLU A 285 28.81 -21.73 7.86
C GLU A 285 28.63 -22.44 9.19
N ILE A 286 27.55 -22.11 9.90
CA ILE A 286 27.15 -22.81 11.13
C ILE A 286 26.99 -24.30 10.88
N GLN A 287 26.31 -24.68 9.79
CA GLN A 287 26.14 -26.08 9.40
C GLN A 287 27.49 -26.77 9.18
N ARG A 288 28.41 -26.16 8.43
CA ARG A 288 29.74 -26.73 8.17
C ARG A 288 30.51 -26.98 9.49
N TRP A 289 30.49 -26.01 10.39
CA TRP A 289 31.16 -26.09 11.69
C TRP A 289 30.57 -27.20 12.58
N LEU A 290 29.25 -27.38 12.55
CA LEU A 290 28.55 -28.45 13.28
C LEU A 290 28.87 -29.83 12.71
N GLU A 291 28.95 -29.95 11.38
CA GLU A 291 29.23 -31.21 10.68
C GLU A 291 30.62 -31.75 11.05
N GLU A 292 31.62 -30.88 11.17
CA GLU A 292 32.96 -31.23 11.65
C GLU A 292 32.95 -31.82 13.08
N ARG A 293 31.92 -31.51 13.86
CA ARG A 293 31.69 -31.99 15.24
C ARG A 293 30.63 -33.08 15.34
N GLY A 294 30.23 -33.64 14.20
CA GLY A 294 29.31 -34.77 14.14
C GLY A 294 27.84 -34.41 14.38
N LEU A 295 27.44 -33.18 14.06
CA LEU A 295 26.04 -32.73 14.07
C LEU A 295 25.66 -32.16 12.70
N ARG A 296 24.45 -32.42 12.22
CA ARG A 296 23.94 -31.74 11.02
C ARG A 296 22.44 -31.50 11.10
N PRO A 297 21.87 -30.57 10.31
CA PRO A 297 20.42 -30.39 10.22
C PRO A 297 19.72 -31.71 9.88
N ALA A 298 18.71 -32.08 10.67
CA ALA A 298 18.03 -33.35 10.48
C ALA A 298 17.17 -33.32 9.19
N PRO A 299 17.29 -34.31 8.29
CA PRO A 299 16.57 -34.34 7.03
C PRO A 299 15.06 -34.47 7.25
N MET A 300 14.26 -33.89 6.36
CA MET A 300 12.81 -34.14 6.37
C MET A 300 12.54 -35.61 6.09
N LEU A 301 11.94 -36.32 7.05
CA LEU A 301 11.40 -37.64 6.79
C LEU A 301 10.24 -37.52 5.79
N PRO A 302 10.22 -38.29 4.68
CA PRO A 302 9.04 -38.40 3.86
C PRO A 302 7.91 -38.90 4.74
N ARG A 303 6.80 -38.16 4.82
CA ARG A 303 5.62 -38.56 5.58
C ARG A 303 5.17 -39.95 5.10
N LYS A 304 5.51 -41.01 5.83
CA LYS A 304 4.95 -42.35 5.62
C LYS A 304 3.44 -42.23 5.77
N ARG A 305 2.71 -42.21 4.65
CA ARG A 305 1.25 -42.39 4.65
C ARG A 305 0.94 -43.80 5.15
N SER A 306 0.77 -43.92 6.46
CA SER A 306 0.23 -45.12 7.11
C SER A 306 -1.25 -45.24 6.76
N TRP A 307 -1.56 -45.75 5.57
CA TRP A 307 -2.92 -46.05 5.12
C TRP A 307 -3.43 -47.42 5.59
N ILE A 308 -2.52 -48.32 6.00
CA ILE A 308 -2.84 -49.75 6.23
C ILE A 308 -3.32 -50.02 7.67
N GLY A 309 -2.95 -49.19 8.65
CA GLY A 309 -3.42 -49.34 10.04
C GLY A 309 -4.86 -48.86 10.28
N HIS A 310 -5.37 -47.93 9.46
CA HIS A 310 -6.72 -47.38 9.63
C HIS A 310 -7.81 -48.18 8.90
N LEU A 311 -7.46 -48.92 7.82
CA LEU A 311 -8.44 -49.67 7.03
C LEU A 311 -9.04 -50.88 7.79
N GLY A 312 -8.26 -51.52 8.67
CA GLY A 312 -8.73 -52.68 9.45
C GLY A 312 -9.82 -52.36 10.48
N SER A 313 -9.90 -51.10 10.94
CA SER A 313 -10.92 -50.67 11.93
C SER A 313 -12.22 -50.17 11.27
N LEU A 314 -12.17 -49.75 10.00
CA LEU A 314 -13.27 -49.12 9.27
C LEU A 314 -14.15 -50.12 8.48
N ILE A 315 -13.65 -51.33 8.22
CA ILE A 315 -14.38 -52.34 7.43
C ILE A 315 -15.45 -53.08 8.27
N ARG A 316 -15.38 -53.04 9.60
CA ARG A 316 -16.50 -53.49 10.45
C ARG A 316 -17.52 -52.38 10.64
N GLY A 317 -18.34 -52.13 9.62
CA GLY A 317 -19.69 -51.69 9.94
C GLY A 317 -20.53 -51.00 8.87
N ARG A 318 -19.97 -50.25 7.90
CA ARG A 318 -20.82 -49.37 7.06
C ARG A 318 -20.31 -49.15 5.61
N PRO A 319 -20.67 -50.03 4.65
CA PRO A 319 -20.18 -49.97 3.26
C PRO A 319 -20.63 -48.72 2.47
N PHE A 320 -21.70 -48.06 2.88
CA PHE A 320 -22.27 -46.91 2.17
C PHE A 320 -21.41 -45.63 2.24
N LYS A 321 -20.63 -45.46 3.33
CA LYS A 321 -19.78 -44.25 3.50
C LYS A 321 -18.53 -44.27 2.62
N PHE A 322 -18.03 -45.47 2.29
CA PHE A 322 -16.84 -45.65 1.44
C PHE A 322 -17.11 -45.24 0.00
N PHE A 323 -18.31 -45.55 -0.51
CA PHE A 323 -18.73 -45.22 -1.87
C PHE A 323 -18.88 -43.69 -2.08
N ILE A 324 -19.40 -42.98 -1.07
CA ILE A 324 -19.55 -41.53 -1.13
C ILE A 324 -18.20 -40.81 -1.03
N LEU A 325 -17.26 -41.33 -0.23
CA LEU A 325 -15.91 -40.77 -0.14
C LEU A 325 -15.14 -40.91 -1.46
N LEU A 326 -15.33 -42.03 -2.17
CA LEU A 326 -14.72 -42.28 -3.48
C LEU A 326 -15.24 -41.30 -4.54
N LEU A 327 -16.54 -41.01 -4.55
CA LEU A 327 -17.15 -40.02 -5.46
C LEU A 327 -16.67 -38.58 -5.17
N ALA A 328 -16.50 -38.22 -3.91
CA ALA A 328 -15.96 -36.90 -3.53
C ALA A 328 -14.49 -36.75 -3.94
N LEU A 329 -13.69 -37.82 -3.84
CA LEU A 329 -12.29 -37.82 -4.28
C LEU A 329 -12.18 -37.63 -5.81
N VAL A 330 -13.04 -38.29 -6.59
CA VAL A 330 -13.10 -38.14 -8.05
C VAL A 330 -13.49 -36.70 -8.43
N ALA A 331 -14.43 -36.07 -7.72
CA ALA A 331 -14.84 -34.68 -7.99
C ALA A 331 -13.75 -33.64 -7.66
N VAL A 332 -12.95 -33.87 -6.61
CA VAL A 332 -11.81 -33.00 -6.27
C VAL A 332 -10.69 -33.15 -7.30
N ILE A 333 -10.45 -34.36 -7.81
CA ILE A 333 -9.52 -34.60 -8.92
C ILE A 333 -10.02 -33.89 -10.19
N CYS A 334 -11.32 -33.98 -10.51
CA CYS A 334 -11.90 -33.24 -11.64
C CYS A 334 -11.78 -31.71 -11.46
N TRP A 335 -11.93 -31.18 -10.25
CA TRP A 335 -11.78 -29.75 -9.94
C TRP A 335 -10.33 -29.25 -10.09
N TRP A 336 -9.34 -30.06 -9.70
CA TRP A 336 -7.92 -29.75 -9.88
C TRP A 336 -7.54 -29.65 -11.37
N PHE A 337 -8.21 -30.43 -12.24
CA PHE A 337 -8.05 -30.31 -13.70
C PHE A 337 -8.93 -29.21 -14.35
N CYS A 338 -9.67 -28.39 -13.57
CA CYS A 338 -10.64 -27.39 -14.08
C CYS A 338 -10.48 -25.95 -13.52
N LEU A 339 -9.30 -25.53 -13.02
CA LEU A 339 -9.08 -24.12 -12.64
C LEU A 339 -9.28 -23.18 -13.86
N PRO A 340 -9.97 -22.03 -13.70
CA PRO A 340 -10.24 -21.13 -14.82
C PRO A 340 -8.96 -20.48 -15.34
N ASN A 341 -8.87 -20.37 -16.66
CA ASN A 341 -7.77 -19.71 -17.35
C ASN A 341 -7.70 -18.21 -16.95
N VAL A 342 -6.49 -17.65 -16.88
CA VAL A 342 -6.31 -16.20 -16.68
C VAL A 342 -6.37 -15.58 -18.07
N GLN A 343 -7.38 -14.75 -18.30
CA GLN A 343 -7.57 -14.13 -19.59
C GLN A 343 -6.69 -12.88 -19.68
N VAL A 344 -5.70 -12.90 -20.58
CA VAL A 344 -4.82 -11.76 -20.85
C VAL A 344 -5.24 -11.11 -22.16
N SER A 345 -5.49 -9.80 -22.12
CA SER A 345 -5.87 -9.02 -23.29
C SER A 345 -4.69 -8.23 -23.83
N TYR A 346 -4.38 -8.43 -25.11
CA TYR A 346 -3.35 -7.72 -25.84
C TYR A 346 -3.99 -6.72 -26.79
N CYS A 347 -3.60 -5.46 -26.71
CA CYS A 347 -4.13 -4.39 -27.56
C CYS A 347 -3.06 -3.86 -28.52
N LEU A 348 -3.44 -3.70 -29.78
CA LEU A 348 -2.62 -3.19 -30.87
C LEU A 348 -3.31 -2.01 -31.54
N LYS A 349 -2.52 -1.11 -32.14
CA LYS A 349 -2.97 -0.07 -33.07
C LYS A 349 -2.30 -0.30 -34.42
N VAL A 350 -3.10 -0.36 -35.48
CA VAL A 350 -2.65 -0.53 -36.86
C VAL A 350 -2.67 0.82 -37.56
N THR A 351 -1.54 1.19 -38.16
CA THR A 351 -1.42 2.40 -38.97
C THR A 351 -0.84 2.08 -40.35
N GLY A 352 -1.10 2.93 -41.33
CA GLY A 352 -0.51 2.87 -42.66
C GLY A 352 0.41 4.06 -42.89
N GLY A 353 1.58 3.81 -43.48
CA GLY A 353 2.53 4.86 -43.85
C GLY A 353 2.16 5.51 -45.17
N GLU A 354 2.11 6.84 -45.20
CA GLU A 354 1.94 7.65 -46.42
C GLU A 354 3.11 8.63 -46.54
N ASP A 355 3.74 8.70 -47.72
CA ASP A 355 4.75 9.71 -48.03
C ASP A 355 4.03 11.04 -48.32
N PRO A 356 4.22 12.09 -47.50
CA PRO A 356 3.59 13.37 -47.75
C PRO A 356 4.22 14.01 -49.00
N PRO A 357 3.43 14.54 -49.95
CA PRO A 357 3.96 15.06 -51.21
C PRO A 357 4.96 16.21 -51.08
N GLU A 358 5.08 16.83 -49.90
CA GLU A 358 5.94 18.00 -49.64
C GLU A 358 6.93 17.82 -48.46
N ALA A 359 7.02 16.63 -47.87
CA ALA A 359 7.91 16.41 -46.71
C ALA A 359 9.35 16.00 -47.11
N PRO A 360 10.36 16.28 -46.27
CA PRO A 360 11.73 15.81 -46.50
C PRO A 360 11.78 14.30 -46.74
N ARG A 361 12.66 13.85 -47.65
CA ARG A 361 12.89 12.41 -47.91
C ARG A 361 13.13 11.66 -46.59
N GLY A 362 12.25 10.71 -46.27
CA GLY A 362 12.29 9.92 -45.03
C GLY A 362 11.16 10.20 -44.04
N THR A 363 10.29 11.18 -44.30
CA THR A 363 9.14 11.49 -43.43
C THR A 363 7.94 10.61 -43.79
N VAL A 364 7.49 9.75 -42.88
CA VAL A 364 6.31 8.88 -43.06
C VAL A 364 5.20 9.33 -42.12
N LEU A 365 4.02 9.66 -42.64
CA LEU A 365 2.84 9.94 -41.83
C LEU A 365 2.07 8.64 -41.54
N PHE A 366 1.81 8.36 -40.26
CA PHE A 366 1.08 7.16 -39.83
C PHE A 366 -0.42 7.48 -39.67
N LYS A 367 -1.25 6.95 -40.55
CA LYS A 367 -2.72 7.07 -40.45
C LYS A 367 -3.34 5.80 -39.88
N PRO A 368 -4.28 5.88 -38.91
CA PRO A 368 -5.01 4.71 -38.44
C PRO A 368 -5.71 3.92 -39.55
N VAL A 369 -5.66 2.60 -39.47
CA VAL A 369 -6.32 1.70 -40.44
C VAL A 369 -7.50 1.03 -39.77
N ALA A 370 -8.69 1.56 -40.01
CA ALA A 370 -9.96 1.04 -39.49
C ALA A 370 -10.51 -0.12 -40.33
N GLY A 371 -11.28 -1.01 -39.71
CA GLY A 371 -11.99 -2.10 -40.41
C GLY A 371 -11.11 -3.28 -40.85
N LEU A 372 -9.85 -3.35 -40.39
CA LEU A 372 -8.94 -4.44 -40.67
C LEU A 372 -9.23 -5.62 -39.72
N LYS A 373 -9.59 -6.77 -40.28
CA LYS A 373 -9.83 -8.02 -39.56
C LYS A 373 -8.52 -8.77 -39.39
N LEU A 374 -8.11 -8.98 -38.15
CA LEU A 374 -6.90 -9.70 -37.79
C LEU A 374 -7.25 -11.01 -37.08
N GLU A 375 -6.52 -12.07 -37.39
CA GLU A 375 -6.55 -13.38 -36.75
C GLU A 375 -5.22 -13.61 -36.03
N VAL A 376 -5.29 -13.92 -34.74
CA VAL A 376 -4.13 -14.20 -33.89
C VAL A 376 -4.04 -15.71 -33.63
N VAL A 377 -2.87 -16.29 -33.90
CA VAL A 377 -2.58 -17.72 -33.79
C VAL A 377 -1.30 -17.91 -32.94
N PRO A 378 -1.37 -18.45 -31.72
CA PRO A 378 -0.17 -18.69 -30.91
C PRO A 378 0.80 -19.67 -31.59
N ASP A 379 2.10 -19.39 -31.50
CA ASP A 379 3.12 -20.17 -32.19
C ASP A 379 3.40 -21.50 -31.46
N GLY A 380 3.34 -22.62 -32.19
CA GLY A 380 3.58 -23.97 -31.66
C GLY A 380 2.41 -24.66 -30.92
N TRP A 381 1.23 -24.04 -30.83
CA TRP A 381 0.14 -24.45 -29.93
C TRP A 381 -1.14 -24.90 -30.67
N ARG A 382 -1.86 -25.91 -30.15
CA ARG A 382 -3.22 -26.26 -30.58
C ARG A 382 -4.25 -25.57 -29.67
N LEU A 383 -4.61 -24.33 -29.96
CA LEU A 383 -5.86 -23.75 -29.43
C LEU A 383 -7.08 -24.38 -30.13
N PRO A 384 -8.27 -24.41 -29.49
CA PRO A 384 -9.49 -24.96 -30.10
C PRO A 384 -10.00 -24.12 -31.28
N SER A 385 -9.65 -22.82 -31.37
CA SER A 385 -10.06 -21.91 -32.45
C SER A 385 -9.14 -20.67 -32.54
N PRO A 386 -8.89 -20.11 -33.73
CA PRO A 386 -8.18 -18.83 -33.90
C PRO A 386 -8.97 -17.64 -33.33
N ILE A 387 -8.30 -16.66 -32.72
CA ILE A 387 -8.95 -15.46 -32.17
C ILE A 387 -8.97 -14.39 -33.26
N SER A 388 -10.14 -13.89 -33.63
CA SER A 388 -10.29 -12.87 -34.67
C SER A 388 -10.89 -11.58 -34.12
N ALA A 389 -10.35 -10.43 -34.49
CA ALA A 389 -10.83 -9.11 -34.08
C ALA A 389 -10.69 -8.08 -35.22
N THR A 390 -11.44 -6.99 -35.18
CA THR A 390 -11.43 -5.94 -36.22
C THR A 390 -10.96 -4.63 -35.63
N THR A 391 -10.12 -3.88 -36.35
CA THR A 391 -9.68 -2.55 -35.90
C THR A 391 -10.82 -1.54 -35.91
N ASP A 392 -10.86 -0.70 -34.87
CA ASP A 392 -11.82 0.40 -34.73
C ASP A 392 -11.45 1.61 -35.60
N SER A 393 -12.21 2.71 -35.49
CA SER A 393 -11.99 3.95 -36.25
C SER A 393 -10.62 4.60 -36.00
N GLU A 394 -9.98 4.28 -34.89
CA GLU A 394 -8.63 4.74 -34.53
C GLU A 394 -7.57 3.68 -34.81
N GLY A 395 -7.91 2.62 -35.54
CA GLY A 395 -7.00 1.53 -35.90
C GLY A 395 -6.68 0.59 -34.75
N LYS A 396 -7.36 0.69 -33.61
CA LYS A 396 -7.08 -0.11 -32.41
C LYS A 396 -7.83 -1.43 -32.42
N VAL A 397 -7.24 -2.48 -31.87
CA VAL A 397 -7.81 -3.82 -31.80
C VAL A 397 -7.23 -4.56 -30.59
N CYS A 398 -8.07 -5.24 -29.83
CA CYS A 398 -7.64 -6.06 -28.69
C CYS A 398 -8.06 -7.51 -28.90
N PHE A 399 -7.22 -8.46 -28.47
CA PHE A 399 -7.52 -9.88 -28.46
C PHE A 399 -7.19 -10.48 -27.10
N SER A 400 -8.05 -11.38 -26.64
CA SER A 400 -7.96 -11.96 -25.30
C SER A 400 -7.63 -13.44 -25.40
N VAL A 401 -6.58 -13.86 -24.70
CA VAL A 401 -6.07 -15.24 -24.68
C VAL A 401 -6.21 -15.81 -23.29
N ASP A 402 -6.78 -17.00 -23.20
CA ASP A 402 -6.94 -17.75 -21.98
C ASP A 402 -5.65 -18.51 -21.63
N LEU A 403 -4.96 -18.08 -20.57
CA LEU A 403 -3.71 -18.71 -20.10
C LEU A 403 -4.02 -19.83 -19.10
N SER A 404 -3.73 -21.07 -19.52
CA SER A 404 -3.73 -22.26 -18.67
C SER A 404 -2.63 -22.20 -17.61
N GLU A 405 -2.70 -23.06 -16.58
CA GLU A 405 -1.72 -23.09 -15.48
C GLU A 405 -0.28 -23.39 -15.96
N GLU A 406 -0.15 -24.14 -17.06
CA GLU A 406 1.13 -24.50 -17.68
C GLU A 406 1.79 -23.31 -18.40
N LEU A 407 0.98 -22.35 -18.86
CA LEU A 407 1.43 -21.11 -19.49
C LEU A 407 1.89 -20.06 -18.50
N ARG A 408 1.26 -20.00 -17.33
CA ARG A 408 1.60 -19.01 -16.29
C ARG A 408 2.96 -19.26 -15.65
N ARG A 409 3.57 -20.43 -15.88
CA ARG A 409 4.89 -20.81 -15.37
C ARG A 409 6.03 -20.50 -16.34
N ARG A 410 5.74 -19.88 -17.48
CA ARG A 410 6.73 -19.50 -18.48
C ARG A 410 6.95 -18.00 -18.46
N ASP A 411 8.19 -17.62 -18.75
CA ASP A 411 8.63 -16.23 -18.77
C ASP A 411 8.21 -15.49 -20.06
N GLU A 412 7.75 -16.22 -21.09
CA GLU A 412 7.41 -15.66 -22.41
C GLU A 412 6.28 -16.44 -23.15
N LEU A 413 5.41 -15.70 -23.87
CA LEU A 413 4.33 -16.18 -24.75
C LEU A 413 4.54 -15.63 -26.17
N ARG A 414 4.28 -16.41 -27.23
CA ARG A 414 4.53 -16.02 -28.65
C ARG A 414 3.30 -16.20 -29.54
N PHE A 415 3.06 -15.24 -30.44
CA PHE A 415 1.87 -15.22 -31.32
C PHE A 415 2.23 -14.98 -32.79
N ASN A 416 1.31 -15.31 -33.70
CA ASN A 416 1.35 -15.00 -35.12
C ASN A 416 0.07 -14.28 -35.53
N ILE A 417 0.16 -13.11 -36.18
CA ILE A 417 -1.01 -12.31 -36.60
C ILE A 417 -1.18 -12.35 -38.11
N ARG A 418 -2.39 -12.64 -38.58
CA ARG A 418 -2.76 -12.70 -40.00
C ARG A 418 -3.90 -11.73 -40.29
N SER A 419 -3.86 -11.03 -41.43
CA SER A 419 -5.02 -10.27 -41.90
C SER A 419 -6.01 -11.18 -42.64
N LEU A 420 -7.29 -11.11 -42.29
CA LEU A 420 -8.39 -11.86 -42.90
C LEU A 420 -9.15 -11.07 -43.97
N ASN A 421 -8.93 -9.77 -44.07
CA ASN A 421 -9.45 -8.93 -45.16
C ASN A 421 -8.39 -7.95 -45.67
N THR A 422 -8.59 -7.50 -46.90
CA THR A 422 -7.84 -6.41 -47.50
C THR A 422 -8.83 -5.25 -47.63
N PRO A 423 -8.78 -4.19 -46.80
CA PRO A 423 -9.55 -2.99 -47.10
C PRO A 423 -8.99 -2.40 -48.40
N GLU A 424 -9.69 -2.57 -49.51
CA GLU A 424 -9.23 -1.97 -50.76
C GLU A 424 -9.53 -0.46 -50.79
N PRO A 425 -8.59 0.38 -51.27
CA PRO A 425 -7.23 0.06 -51.67
C PRO A 425 -6.21 0.48 -50.59
N LEU A 426 -5.52 -0.48 -49.97
CA LEU A 426 -4.36 -0.31 -49.08
C LEU A 426 -3.08 0.22 -49.79
N ALA A 427 -3.13 0.41 -51.11
CA ALA A 427 -1.97 0.81 -51.91
C ALA A 427 -1.30 2.14 -51.50
N PRO A 428 -2.02 3.21 -51.07
CA PRO A 428 -1.39 4.45 -50.61
C PRO A 428 -0.95 4.41 -49.14
N LEU A 429 -1.31 3.36 -48.39
CA LEU A 429 -1.04 3.19 -46.96
C LEU A 429 -0.04 2.05 -46.68
N SER A 430 0.68 1.61 -47.71
CA SER A 430 1.69 0.55 -47.62
C SER A 430 3.07 1.18 -47.47
N PRO A 431 3.88 0.76 -46.48
CA PRO A 431 3.67 -0.39 -45.59
C PRO A 431 2.76 -0.11 -44.39
N LEU A 432 2.11 -1.16 -43.89
CA LEU A 432 1.36 -1.14 -42.63
C LEU A 432 2.30 -1.33 -41.44
N PHE A 433 1.95 -0.69 -40.32
CA PHE A 433 2.67 -0.72 -39.05
C PHE A 433 1.74 -1.14 -37.91
N LEU A 434 2.25 -2.00 -37.04
CA LEU A 434 1.56 -2.50 -35.85
C LEU A 434 2.24 -1.93 -34.60
N HIS A 435 1.49 -1.24 -33.75
CA HIS A 435 1.96 -0.61 -32.53
C HIS A 435 1.26 -1.21 -31.29
N PRO A 436 1.93 -1.43 -30.16
CA PRO A 436 1.27 -1.86 -28.93
C PRO A 436 0.45 -0.70 -28.33
N PHE A 437 -0.71 -1.00 -27.73
CA PHE A 437 -1.63 -0.01 -27.13
C PHE A 437 -2.02 -0.32 -25.66
N GLY A 438 -1.46 -1.37 -25.04
CA GLY A 438 -1.55 -1.59 -23.58
C GLY A 438 -1.61 -3.06 -23.13
N ILE A 439 -1.22 -3.29 -21.86
CA ILE A 439 -1.44 -4.52 -21.06
C ILE A 439 -1.82 -4.05 -19.63
N THR A 440 -2.89 -4.58 -19.04
CA THR A 440 -3.32 -4.21 -17.67
C THR A 440 -3.12 -5.36 -16.67
N GLN A 441 -2.38 -5.10 -15.57
CA GLN A 441 -2.51 -5.82 -14.29
C GLN A 441 -2.76 -4.79 -13.17
N GLN A 442 -3.58 -5.17 -12.17
CA GLN A 442 -4.20 -4.27 -11.18
C GLN A 442 -3.21 -3.63 -10.18
N GLY A 443 -3.26 -2.29 -9.99
CA GLY A 443 -2.70 -1.59 -8.82
C GLY A 443 -2.13 -0.18 -9.09
N TRP A 444 -2.88 0.85 -8.71
CA TRP A 444 -2.64 2.31 -8.81
C TRP A 444 -1.18 2.82 -8.80
N LYS A 445 -0.62 3.04 -10.00
CA LYS A 445 0.19 4.20 -10.37
C LYS A 445 -0.70 5.13 -11.22
N LYS A 446 -0.45 6.44 -11.24
CA LYS A 446 -0.95 7.30 -12.34
C LYS A 446 -0.43 6.64 -13.63
N GLU A 447 -1.31 6.00 -14.40
CA GLU A 447 -0.95 5.61 -15.77
C GLU A 447 -0.58 6.91 -16.49
N GLY A 448 0.61 6.89 -17.09
CA GLY A 448 1.37 8.07 -17.48
C GLY A 448 0.51 9.17 -18.10
N ASP A 449 0.73 10.39 -17.63
CA ASP A 449 0.62 11.53 -18.52
C ASP A 449 1.55 11.20 -19.71
N TYR A 450 1.00 11.08 -20.92
CA TYR A 450 1.55 10.50 -22.16
C TYR A 450 2.97 10.93 -22.67
N ASP A 451 3.95 11.24 -21.82
CA ASP A 451 5.22 11.94 -22.14
C ASP A 451 6.48 11.25 -21.57
N ASP A 452 6.43 9.93 -21.41
CA ASP A 452 7.44 9.17 -20.68
C ASP A 452 8.81 9.16 -21.37
N PHE A 453 9.86 9.45 -20.59
CA PHE A 453 11.23 9.14 -20.97
C PHE A 453 11.47 7.60 -21.06
N ALA A 454 10.58 6.80 -20.46
CA ALA A 454 10.50 5.34 -20.64
C ALA A 454 10.06 4.89 -22.05
N ARG A 455 9.42 5.75 -22.85
CA ARG A 455 9.24 5.51 -24.30
C ARG A 455 10.46 5.96 -25.10
N PHE A 456 11.15 6.99 -24.62
CA PHE A 456 12.34 7.55 -25.23
C PHE A 456 13.49 6.52 -25.25
N ILE A 457 13.65 5.79 -24.15
CA ILE A 457 14.57 4.67 -24.08
C ILE A 457 13.79 3.37 -24.05
N GLY A 458 13.32 2.97 -25.23
CA GLY A 458 12.74 1.66 -25.50
C GLY A 458 13.17 0.58 -24.49
N ARG A 459 12.17 -0.04 -23.89
CA ARG A 459 12.37 -1.36 -23.30
C ARG A 459 12.60 -2.35 -24.44
N ASP A 460 13.83 -2.46 -24.91
CA ASP A 460 14.38 -3.75 -25.36
C ASP A 460 15.23 -4.34 -24.22
N GLY A 461 14.71 -4.31 -22.99
CA GLY A 461 14.93 -5.41 -22.07
C GLY A 461 13.77 -6.38 -22.26
N GLU A 462 13.87 -7.17 -23.34
CA GLU A 462 12.99 -8.27 -23.74
C GLU A 462 11.54 -8.20 -23.23
N SER A 463 10.75 -7.36 -23.88
CA SER A 463 9.55 -7.91 -24.53
C SER A 463 9.86 -7.76 -26.01
N GLU A 464 10.01 -8.85 -26.77
CA GLU A 464 10.18 -8.72 -28.22
C GLU A 464 8.96 -7.96 -28.77
N PHE A 465 9.17 -6.68 -29.12
CA PHE A 465 8.18 -5.87 -29.80
C PHE A 465 8.85 -5.09 -30.94
N ARG A 466 9.23 -5.80 -31.99
CA ARG A 466 9.64 -5.18 -33.27
C ARG A 466 8.38 -4.71 -34.00
N SER A 467 8.27 -3.42 -34.31
CA SER A 467 7.31 -2.95 -35.31
C SER A 467 7.52 -3.74 -36.61
N ALA A 468 6.52 -4.50 -37.04
CA ALA A 468 6.60 -5.27 -38.28
C ALA A 468 6.17 -4.41 -39.47
N GLN A 469 7.10 -4.14 -40.39
CA GLN A 469 6.82 -3.48 -41.67
C GLN A 469 6.40 -4.54 -42.69
N VAL A 470 5.17 -4.49 -43.19
CA VAL A 470 4.62 -5.58 -44.02
C VAL A 470 4.23 -5.09 -45.41
N TRP A 471 4.81 -5.73 -46.44
CA TRP A 471 4.48 -5.52 -47.85
C TRP A 471 3.41 -6.52 -48.27
N SER A 472 2.26 -6.02 -48.71
CA SER A 472 1.12 -6.86 -49.09
C SER A 472 1.39 -7.61 -50.41
N GLN A 473 1.73 -8.89 -50.33
CA GLN A 473 1.39 -9.85 -51.39
C GLN A 473 0.81 -11.14 -50.78
N LYS A 474 -0.53 -11.20 -50.75
CA LYS A 474 -1.39 -12.37 -50.48
C LYS A 474 -1.34 -12.96 -49.05
N THR A 475 -2.13 -12.33 -48.17
CA THR A 475 -2.91 -12.90 -47.05
C THR A 475 -2.22 -13.63 -45.88
N ARG A 476 -0.89 -13.68 -45.77
CA ARG A 476 -0.23 -14.16 -44.53
C ARG A 476 1.03 -13.38 -44.21
N PHE A 477 1.13 -12.94 -42.96
CA PHE A 477 2.38 -12.51 -42.33
C PHE A 477 2.43 -13.11 -40.90
N SER A 478 3.63 -13.15 -40.30
CA SER A 478 3.90 -13.62 -38.93
C SER A 478 4.58 -12.49 -38.18
N VAL A 479 4.12 -12.20 -36.95
CA VAL A 479 4.72 -11.18 -36.07
C VAL A 479 4.76 -11.80 -34.68
N ASP A 480 5.96 -12.06 -34.18
CA ASP A 480 6.19 -12.59 -32.83
C ASP A 480 5.93 -11.47 -31.80
N ILE A 481 5.10 -11.74 -30.78
CA ILE A 481 4.72 -10.79 -29.73
C ILE A 481 5.01 -11.47 -28.40
N SER A 482 5.91 -10.89 -27.61
CA SER A 482 6.37 -11.46 -26.35
C SER A 482 6.29 -10.46 -25.18
N SER A 483 6.00 -10.94 -23.96
CA SER A 483 5.93 -10.10 -22.75
C SER A 483 6.62 -10.79 -21.56
N GLN A 484 7.68 -10.18 -21.00
CA GLN A 484 8.27 -10.55 -19.71
C GLN A 484 7.57 -9.83 -18.54
N ILE A 485 7.38 -10.51 -17.41
CA ILE A 485 6.82 -9.93 -16.17
C ILE A 485 7.98 -9.80 -15.15
N SER A 486 8.58 -8.60 -15.02
CA SER A 486 9.48 -8.28 -13.89
C SER A 486 9.20 -6.87 -13.36
N ALA A 487 9.30 -6.71 -12.03
CA ALA A 487 9.31 -5.43 -11.34
C ALA A 487 10.74 -5.19 -10.82
N ASP A 488 11.50 -4.35 -11.51
CA ASP A 488 12.78 -3.81 -11.03
C ASP A 488 12.52 -2.48 -10.30
N ASP A 489 12.65 -2.49 -8.97
CA ASP A 489 12.73 -1.29 -8.13
C ASP A 489 14.21 -0.96 -7.91
N ASN A 490 14.84 -0.16 -8.79
CA ASN A 490 16.13 0.51 -8.48
C ASN A 490 16.58 1.60 -9.47
N VAL A 491 15.67 2.21 -10.26
CA VAL A 491 16.06 3.25 -11.23
C VAL A 491 15.86 4.68 -10.69
N SER A 492 15.23 4.87 -9.51
CA SER A 492 14.82 6.21 -9.03
C SER A 492 15.94 7.12 -8.54
N ASP A 493 17.09 6.58 -8.11
CA ASP A 493 18.09 7.33 -7.32
C ASP A 493 19.37 7.68 -8.07
N GLN A 494 19.49 7.30 -9.35
CA GLN A 494 20.64 7.66 -10.18
C GLN A 494 20.43 9.03 -10.86
N PRO A 495 21.49 9.84 -11.07
CA PRO A 495 21.43 11.03 -11.91
C PRO A 495 20.72 10.73 -13.24
N ILE A 496 19.93 11.68 -13.75
CA ILE A 496 19.15 11.42 -14.96
C ILE A 496 20.07 10.95 -16.10
N ASP A 497 21.25 11.56 -16.27
CA ASP A 497 22.29 11.16 -17.24
C ASP A 497 22.71 9.70 -17.13
N ASP A 498 22.83 9.15 -15.92
CA ASP A 498 23.16 7.74 -15.70
C ASP A 498 21.98 6.84 -16.08
N GLN A 499 20.74 7.27 -15.79
CA GLN A 499 19.54 6.58 -16.26
C GLN A 499 19.48 6.58 -17.80
N ILE A 500 19.84 7.70 -18.45
CA ILE A 500 19.90 7.81 -19.91
C ILE A 500 20.99 6.92 -20.49
N ALA A 501 22.17 6.93 -19.87
CA ALA A 501 23.33 6.16 -20.32
C ALA A 501 23.08 4.67 -20.16
N LEU A 502 22.58 4.24 -19.00
CA LEU A 502 22.21 2.85 -18.71
C LEU A 502 21.20 2.35 -19.74
N ALA A 503 20.18 3.15 -20.00
CA ALA A 503 19.09 2.69 -20.81
C ALA A 503 19.44 2.85 -22.32
N SER A 504 20.22 3.85 -22.74
CA SER A 504 20.82 3.94 -24.09
C SER A 504 21.76 2.75 -24.37
N ALA A 505 22.55 2.35 -23.36
CA ALA A 505 23.41 1.17 -23.43
C ALA A 505 22.60 -0.12 -23.52
N LYS A 506 21.51 -0.24 -22.74
CA LYS A 506 20.56 -1.36 -22.80
C LYS A 506 19.96 -1.50 -24.22
N LEU A 507 19.63 -0.37 -24.85
CA LEU A 507 19.11 -0.32 -26.20
C LEU A 507 20.14 -0.35 -27.33
N LYS A 508 21.43 -0.25 -27.01
CA LYS A 508 22.51 -0.12 -28.02
C LYS A 508 22.30 1.06 -28.98
N LEU A 509 21.75 2.17 -28.50
CA LEU A 509 21.60 3.38 -29.30
C LEU A 509 22.97 3.99 -29.59
N SER A 510 23.15 4.54 -30.80
CA SER A 510 24.30 5.42 -31.05
C SER A 510 24.11 6.75 -30.30
N PRO A 511 25.19 7.49 -30.01
CA PRO A 511 25.10 8.82 -29.40
C PRO A 511 24.15 9.76 -30.15
N GLU A 512 24.15 9.72 -31.49
CA GLU A 512 23.25 10.54 -32.31
C GLU A 512 21.78 10.17 -32.12
N GLN A 513 21.47 8.86 -32.02
CA GLN A 513 20.11 8.37 -31.81
C GLN A 513 19.60 8.68 -30.40
N THR A 514 20.47 8.63 -29.39
CA THR A 514 20.16 9.07 -28.04
C THR A 514 19.81 10.57 -28.05
N ASN A 515 20.62 11.40 -28.71
CA ASN A 515 20.41 12.85 -28.75
C ASN A 515 19.14 13.29 -29.52
N GLU A 516 18.86 12.68 -30.67
CA GLU A 516 17.67 12.97 -31.48
C GLU A 516 16.39 12.76 -30.66
N ARG A 517 16.35 11.62 -30.00
CA ARG A 517 15.19 11.20 -29.25
C ARG A 517 15.12 11.92 -27.88
N LEU A 518 16.25 12.31 -27.27
CA LEU A 518 16.28 13.22 -26.11
C LEU A 518 15.61 14.55 -26.45
N SER A 519 15.91 15.07 -27.64
CA SER A 519 15.32 16.31 -28.16
C SER A 519 13.80 16.16 -28.34
N ALA A 520 13.33 15.00 -28.81
CA ALA A 520 11.90 14.72 -28.94
C ALA A 520 11.19 14.68 -27.57
N TRP A 521 11.78 14.03 -26.57
CA TRP A 521 11.24 14.04 -25.21
C TRP A 521 11.20 15.44 -24.61
N ALA A 522 12.26 16.22 -24.79
CA ALA A 522 12.33 17.59 -24.31
C ALA A 522 11.21 18.47 -24.93
N ASN A 523 10.88 18.27 -26.22
CA ASN A 523 9.77 18.97 -26.87
C ASN A 523 8.40 18.59 -26.29
N VAL A 524 8.18 17.31 -26.04
CA VAL A 524 6.92 16.82 -25.47
C VAL A 524 6.75 17.35 -24.03
N LEU A 525 7.81 17.32 -23.23
CA LEU A 525 7.82 17.92 -21.90
C LEU A 525 7.47 19.42 -21.96
N MET A 526 7.98 20.14 -22.95
CA MET A 526 7.68 21.56 -23.16
C MET A 526 6.25 21.82 -23.64
N GLU A 527 5.63 20.90 -24.37
CA GLU A 527 4.22 21.02 -24.78
C GLU A 527 3.28 20.92 -23.58
N LYS A 528 3.54 19.98 -22.67
CA LYS A 528 2.65 19.72 -21.52
C LYS A 528 3.00 20.50 -20.25
N ARG A 529 4.27 20.83 -20.06
CA ARG A 529 4.80 21.52 -18.88
C ARG A 529 5.77 22.63 -19.34
N PRO A 530 5.22 23.68 -19.98
CA PRO A 530 6.03 24.70 -20.62
C PRO A 530 6.89 25.47 -19.62
N VAL A 531 8.10 25.81 -20.05
CA VAL A 531 8.99 26.75 -19.38
C VAL A 531 9.02 28.05 -20.20
N ILE A 532 8.41 29.10 -19.67
CA ILE A 532 8.23 30.35 -20.42
C ILE A 532 9.02 31.46 -19.73
N PRO A 533 9.90 32.20 -20.44
CA PRO A 533 10.47 33.43 -19.89
C PRO A 533 9.37 34.35 -19.38
N SER A 534 9.54 34.98 -18.22
CA SER A 534 8.48 35.80 -17.62
C SER A 534 8.06 36.98 -18.50
N SER A 535 8.99 37.51 -19.31
CA SER A 535 8.74 38.50 -20.36
C SER A 535 7.92 38.01 -21.56
N GLY A 536 7.80 36.68 -21.76
CA GLY A 536 7.07 36.07 -22.86
C GLY A 536 5.59 35.76 -22.57
N ILE A 537 5.13 35.94 -21.33
CA ILE A 537 3.74 35.69 -20.94
C ILE A 537 2.87 36.87 -21.39
N THR A 538 2.01 36.64 -22.40
CA THR A 538 1.27 37.69 -23.12
C THR A 538 -0.27 37.55 -23.09
N ASP A 539 -0.80 36.52 -22.42
CA ASP A 539 -2.24 36.24 -22.30
C ASP A 539 -3.00 37.37 -21.53
N PRO A 540 -4.27 37.68 -21.81
CA PRO A 540 -5.10 38.57 -20.99
C PRO A 540 -5.10 38.32 -19.46
N ASP A 541 -4.86 37.09 -18.98
CA ASP A 541 -4.69 36.77 -17.54
C ASP A 541 -3.25 36.98 -17.00
N SER A 542 -2.29 37.40 -17.86
CA SER A 542 -0.85 37.51 -17.56
C SER A 542 -0.46 38.54 -16.49
N VAL A 543 -1.34 39.49 -16.16
CA VAL A 543 -1.02 40.60 -15.24
C VAL A 543 -0.71 40.09 -13.83
N SER A 544 -1.42 39.06 -13.36
CA SER A 544 -1.19 38.48 -12.03
C SER A 544 0.12 37.68 -11.96
N ILE A 545 0.42 36.87 -12.98
CA ILE A 545 1.68 36.12 -13.06
C ILE A 545 2.86 37.08 -13.17
N GLN A 546 2.77 38.12 -14.00
CA GLN A 546 3.80 39.16 -14.11
C GLN A 546 3.99 39.93 -12.79
N SER A 547 2.92 40.16 -12.03
CA SER A 547 3.01 40.77 -10.69
C SER A 547 3.81 39.89 -9.74
N VAL A 548 3.57 38.58 -9.71
CA VAL A 548 4.36 37.65 -8.88
C VAL A 548 5.80 37.58 -9.38
N ALA A 549 6.01 37.49 -10.70
CA ALA A 549 7.35 37.47 -11.30
C ALA A 549 8.18 38.72 -10.95
N GLY A 550 7.56 39.89 -10.88
CA GLY A 550 8.21 41.15 -10.49
C GLY A 550 8.76 41.14 -9.06
N SER A 551 8.25 40.26 -8.19
CA SER A 551 8.72 40.07 -6.81
C SER A 551 9.84 39.02 -6.67
N VAL A 552 10.17 38.31 -7.75
CA VAL A 552 11.14 37.21 -7.79
C VAL A 552 12.45 37.70 -8.40
N GLY A 553 13.57 37.39 -7.76
CA GLY A 553 14.90 37.81 -8.17
C GLY A 553 15.96 36.72 -8.01
N ALA A 554 17.06 36.88 -8.74
CA ALA A 554 18.22 36.01 -8.64
C ALA A 554 19.08 36.46 -7.46
N VAL A 555 19.30 35.57 -6.50
CA VAL A 555 20.17 35.78 -5.34
C VAL A 555 21.59 35.38 -5.74
N VAL A 556 22.45 36.37 -5.99
CA VAL A 556 23.83 36.22 -6.44
C VAL A 556 24.79 36.20 -5.25
N GLN A 557 25.67 35.19 -5.23
CA GLN A 557 26.68 34.94 -4.21
C GLN A 557 28.02 34.56 -4.88
N SER A 558 29.10 34.38 -4.11
CA SER A 558 30.44 34.12 -4.68
C SER A 558 30.52 32.78 -5.43
N ARG A 559 29.64 31.82 -5.10
CA ARG A 559 29.60 30.47 -5.69
C ARG A 559 28.53 30.29 -6.78
N GLY A 560 27.80 31.34 -7.15
CA GLY A 560 26.75 31.27 -8.17
C GLY A 560 25.50 32.06 -7.78
N PHE A 561 24.34 31.66 -8.33
CA PHE A 561 23.05 32.25 -7.97
C PHE A 561 22.00 31.17 -7.64
N SER A 562 21.03 31.56 -6.81
CA SER A 562 19.78 30.84 -6.58
C SER A 562 18.59 31.77 -6.86
N THR A 563 17.38 31.30 -6.63
CA THR A 563 16.18 32.14 -6.70
C THR A 563 15.76 32.56 -5.30
N GLY A 564 15.24 33.77 -5.16
CA GLY A 564 14.54 34.24 -3.97
C GLY A 564 13.43 35.20 -4.35
N PHE A 565 12.56 35.54 -3.40
CA PHE A 565 11.48 36.49 -3.63
C PHE A 565 11.25 37.38 -2.42
N ALA A 566 10.72 38.59 -2.67
CA ALA A 566 10.35 39.52 -1.62
C ALA A 566 9.14 38.99 -0.85
N ILE A 567 9.29 38.71 0.44
CA ILE A 567 8.19 38.31 1.32
C ILE A 567 7.56 39.52 2.03
N SER A 568 8.33 40.60 2.15
CA SER A 568 7.87 41.89 2.67
C SER A 568 8.70 43.02 2.03
N PRO A 569 8.35 44.31 2.24
CA PRO A 569 9.08 45.44 1.66
C PRO A 569 10.56 45.54 2.05
N PHE A 570 11.03 44.75 3.02
CA PHE A 570 12.41 44.76 3.52
C PHE A 570 13.05 43.37 3.62
N ALA A 571 12.33 42.29 3.33
CA ALA A 571 12.81 40.92 3.54
C ALA A 571 12.71 40.06 2.28
N ILE A 572 13.78 39.30 2.02
CA ILE A 572 13.85 38.30 0.95
C ILE A 572 13.83 36.91 1.56
N LEU A 573 12.96 36.05 1.05
CA LEU A 573 12.96 34.61 1.33
C LEU A 573 13.72 33.87 0.21
N THR A 574 14.60 32.96 0.58
CA THR A 574 15.41 32.14 -0.34
C THR A 574 15.82 30.84 0.35
N MET A 575 16.50 29.95 -0.37
CA MET A 575 17.19 28.80 0.22
C MET A 575 18.71 28.98 0.25
N GLY A 576 19.39 28.04 0.91
CA GLY A 576 20.84 27.82 0.75
C GLY A 576 21.74 28.62 1.70
N CYS A 577 21.38 28.75 2.99
CA CYS A 577 22.31 29.30 3.99
C CYS A 577 23.33 28.26 4.44
N GLN A 578 24.41 28.11 3.71
CA GLN A 578 25.64 27.63 4.34
C GLN A 578 26.36 28.83 4.95
N ASP A 579 26.63 28.76 6.26
CA ASP A 579 27.46 29.74 6.96
C ASP A 579 28.92 29.59 6.49
N SER A 580 29.27 30.30 5.43
CA SER A 580 30.65 30.72 5.23
C SER A 580 30.93 31.82 6.25
N SER A 581 31.58 31.44 7.36
CA SER A 581 32.14 32.30 8.41
C SER A 581 32.21 33.80 8.05
N GLY A 582 31.11 34.53 8.25
CA GLY A 582 30.98 35.98 8.30
C GLY A 582 31.79 36.85 7.31
N ALA A 583 31.59 36.73 5.99
CA ALA A 583 32.09 37.76 5.03
C ALA A 583 31.48 37.77 3.62
N GLU A 584 30.58 36.85 3.26
CA GLU A 584 30.15 36.75 1.86
C GLU A 584 29.11 37.81 1.50
N GLU A 585 29.47 38.72 0.57
CA GLU A 585 28.53 39.69 0.03
C GLU A 585 27.47 38.99 -0.84
N ARG A 586 26.20 39.20 -0.49
CA ARG A 586 25.05 38.65 -1.19
C ARG A 586 24.23 39.78 -1.80
N TRP A 587 23.76 39.57 -3.01
CA TRP A 587 22.95 40.54 -3.74
C TRP A 587 21.73 39.85 -4.33
N ILE A 588 20.62 40.55 -4.47
CA ILE A 588 19.49 40.11 -5.28
C ILE A 588 19.31 41.06 -6.46
N THR A 589 19.04 40.52 -7.65
CA THR A 589 18.64 41.29 -8.84
C THR A 589 17.27 40.83 -9.30
N PHE A 590 16.35 41.77 -9.52
CA PHE A 590 15.00 41.52 -10.05
C PHE A 590 14.91 41.69 -11.57
N SER A 591 16.07 41.81 -12.21
CA SER A 591 16.20 41.93 -13.66
C SER A 591 15.78 40.65 -14.36
N GLU A 592 15.39 40.74 -15.62
CA GLU A 592 14.96 39.58 -16.40
C GLU A 592 16.08 38.55 -16.52
N LYS A 593 17.34 39.00 -16.58
CA LYS A 593 18.53 38.16 -16.51
C LYS A 593 19.30 38.39 -15.22
N GLU A 594 19.77 37.31 -14.63
CA GLU A 594 20.63 37.25 -13.44
C GLU A 594 21.96 38.03 -13.56
N SER A 595 22.50 38.10 -14.76
CA SER A 595 23.77 38.71 -15.12
C SER A 595 23.67 40.24 -15.17
N GLU A 596 22.46 40.78 -15.30
CA GLU A 596 22.22 42.21 -15.32
C GLU A 596 22.45 42.81 -13.92
N SER A 597 23.30 43.83 -13.88
CA SER A 597 23.69 44.52 -12.63
C SER A 597 22.79 45.70 -12.27
N PHE A 598 21.85 46.07 -13.15
CA PHE A 598 20.89 47.13 -12.88
C PHE A 598 19.94 46.71 -11.75
N ARG A 599 19.75 47.57 -10.74
CA ARG A 599 18.88 47.31 -9.56
C ARG A 599 19.29 46.10 -8.69
N ARG A 600 20.60 45.91 -8.44
CA ARG A 600 21.06 44.99 -7.40
C ARG A 600 20.80 45.58 -6.01
N VAL A 601 20.20 44.78 -5.13
CA VAL A 601 19.97 45.12 -3.72
C VAL A 601 20.86 44.23 -2.85
N LYS A 602 21.63 44.84 -1.94
CA LYS A 602 22.50 44.09 -1.02
C LYS A 602 21.65 43.37 0.03
N LEU A 603 21.91 42.09 0.24
CA LEU A 603 21.31 41.32 1.33
C LEU A 603 22.23 41.39 2.55
N GLY A 604 21.70 41.97 3.63
CA GLY A 604 22.41 42.25 4.87
C GLY A 604 22.25 41.13 5.89
N ARG A 605 21.59 41.46 7.00
CA ARG A 605 21.45 40.58 8.16
C ARG A 605 20.53 39.39 7.87
N LEU A 606 20.90 38.20 8.34
CA LEU A 606 20.02 37.03 8.40
C LEU A 606 18.92 37.31 9.46
N LEU A 607 17.67 37.37 9.03
CA LEU A 607 16.51 37.64 9.88
C LEU A 607 15.92 36.38 10.49
N TRP A 608 15.93 35.27 9.74
CA TRP A 608 15.41 33.98 10.17
C TRP A 608 16.03 32.85 9.36
N ARG A 609 16.09 31.66 9.93
CA ARG A 609 16.58 30.43 9.30
C ARG A 609 15.75 29.24 9.79
N GLY A 610 15.34 28.39 8.86
CA GLY A 610 14.65 27.15 9.16
C GLY A 610 15.57 26.10 9.80
N ASP A 611 14.98 25.15 10.52
CA ASP A 611 15.72 24.15 11.29
C ASP A 611 16.66 23.30 10.42
N SER A 612 17.93 23.26 10.80
CA SER A 612 19.08 22.90 9.95
C SER A 612 19.18 21.42 9.59
N ASN A 613 18.36 20.55 10.19
CA ASN A 613 18.40 19.11 9.95
C ASN A 613 17.41 18.62 8.89
N LYS A 614 16.49 19.47 8.39
CA LYS A 614 15.53 19.06 7.34
C LYS A 614 15.19 20.13 6.27
N LYS A 615 15.43 21.43 6.48
CA LYS A 615 14.91 22.49 5.57
C LYS A 615 15.87 23.71 5.41
N PRO A 616 16.59 23.87 4.28
CA PRO A 616 17.61 24.93 4.12
C PRO A 616 17.03 26.29 3.70
N ILE A 617 15.97 26.78 4.35
CA ILE A 617 15.30 28.07 4.03
C ILE A 617 15.82 29.19 4.92
N CYS A 618 15.94 30.39 4.34
CA CYS A 618 16.41 31.57 5.03
C CYS A 618 15.76 32.86 4.59
N MET A 619 15.79 33.82 5.50
CA MET A 619 15.27 35.16 5.28
C MET A 619 16.36 36.20 5.54
N PHE A 620 16.58 37.09 4.59
CA PHE A 620 17.58 38.17 4.70
C PHE A 620 16.93 39.55 4.63
N GLU A 621 17.51 40.49 5.36
CA GLU A 621 17.18 41.91 5.30
C GLU A 621 17.78 42.54 4.03
N ALA A 622 16.95 43.22 3.25
CA ALA A 622 17.37 43.98 2.09
C ALA A 622 17.85 45.39 2.48
N GLN A 623 19.00 45.82 1.97
CA GLN A 623 19.57 47.15 2.19
C GLN A 623 19.20 48.13 1.05
N GLY A 624 17.97 48.04 0.55
CA GLY A 624 17.45 48.86 -0.55
C GLY A 624 15.97 48.61 -0.78
N GLU A 625 15.37 49.39 -1.68
CA GLU A 625 13.95 49.25 -2.02
C GLU A 625 13.69 47.92 -2.74
N LEU A 626 12.69 47.19 -2.25
CA LEU A 626 12.20 45.95 -2.85
C LEU A 626 10.94 46.20 -3.69
N PRO A 627 10.68 45.36 -4.71
CA PRO A 627 9.38 45.32 -5.37
C PRO A 627 8.27 44.95 -4.38
N SER A 628 7.02 45.19 -4.77
CA SER A 628 5.86 44.78 -3.95
C SER A 628 5.88 43.26 -3.74
N PRO A 629 5.72 42.76 -2.51
CA PRO A 629 5.68 41.33 -2.23
C PRO A 629 4.44 40.70 -2.87
N PRO A 630 4.51 39.41 -3.26
CA PRO A 630 3.36 38.70 -3.78
C PRO A 630 2.38 38.38 -2.63
N LYS A 631 1.13 38.05 -2.99
CA LYS A 631 0.16 37.55 -2.01
C LYS A 631 0.57 36.17 -1.52
N LEU A 632 0.42 35.95 -0.21
CA LEU A 632 0.70 34.66 0.43
C LEU A 632 -0.62 33.93 0.66
N GLY A 633 -0.69 32.70 0.18
CA GLY A 633 -1.83 31.81 0.38
C GLY A 633 -1.56 30.83 1.51
N ARG A 634 -2.53 30.65 2.41
CA ARG A 634 -2.47 29.57 3.42
C ARG A 634 -3.22 28.34 2.91
N ILE A 635 -2.49 27.24 2.75
CA ILE A 635 -3.02 25.90 2.51
C ILE A 635 -2.10 24.88 3.20
N ARG A 636 -2.66 24.02 4.06
CA ARG A 636 -1.88 22.93 4.68
C ARG A 636 -1.44 21.96 3.60
N ALA A 637 -0.24 21.41 3.68
CA ALA A 637 0.26 20.51 2.64
C ALA A 637 -0.63 19.27 2.46
N GLU A 638 -1.22 18.76 3.55
CA GLU A 638 -2.20 17.68 3.56
C GLU A 638 -3.53 18.02 2.87
N ASP A 639 -3.87 19.31 2.76
CA ASP A 639 -5.09 19.80 2.09
C ASP A 639 -4.85 20.11 0.60
N VAL A 640 -3.61 19.98 0.12
CA VAL A 640 -3.29 20.17 -1.30
C VAL A 640 -3.69 18.91 -2.08
N THR A 641 -4.71 19.04 -2.92
CA THR A 641 -5.22 17.99 -3.81
C THR A 641 -4.19 17.64 -4.88
N THR A 642 -4.04 16.35 -5.24
CA THR A 642 -3.27 15.91 -6.41
C THR A 642 -3.89 16.45 -7.71
N GLY A 643 -3.08 16.91 -8.65
CA GLY A 643 -3.53 17.44 -9.94
C GLY A 643 -3.89 18.94 -9.91
N ARG A 644 -3.69 19.61 -8.76
CA ARG A 644 -3.90 21.05 -8.63
C ARG A 644 -2.86 21.79 -9.48
N LYS A 645 -3.33 22.68 -10.36
CA LYS A 645 -2.45 23.45 -11.27
C LYS A 645 -1.62 24.46 -10.49
N VAL A 646 -0.32 24.39 -10.66
CA VAL A 646 0.67 25.23 -9.99
C VAL A 646 1.74 25.71 -10.97
N TYR A 647 2.50 26.72 -10.56
CA TYR A 647 3.71 27.09 -11.26
C TYR A 647 4.81 27.54 -10.30
N VAL A 648 6.06 27.37 -10.71
CA VAL A 648 7.24 27.88 -10.01
C VAL A 648 7.83 29.02 -10.83
N ILE A 649 8.20 30.12 -10.17
CA ILE A 649 8.99 31.17 -10.81
C ILE A 649 10.43 31.12 -10.29
N GLY A 650 11.40 31.12 -11.19
CA GLY A 650 12.79 31.23 -10.79
C GLY A 650 13.76 31.38 -11.95
N TYR A 651 15.05 31.33 -11.62
CA TYR A 651 16.16 31.48 -12.56
C TYR A 651 16.79 30.10 -12.79
N PRO A 652 16.42 29.38 -13.87
CA PRO A 652 16.98 28.08 -14.16
C PRO A 652 18.46 28.20 -14.53
N LYS A 653 19.24 27.21 -14.11
CA LYS A 653 20.66 27.05 -14.41
C LYS A 653 20.86 25.65 -15.03
N ALA A 654 21.89 25.53 -15.87
CA ALA A 654 22.28 24.24 -16.39
C ALA A 654 22.65 23.30 -15.25
N SER A 655 22.04 22.11 -15.25
CA SER A 655 22.44 21.02 -14.37
C SER A 655 23.54 20.23 -15.06
N SER A 656 24.68 20.04 -14.38
CA SER A 656 25.82 19.28 -14.92
C SER A 656 25.56 17.76 -15.00
N GLY A 657 24.50 17.28 -14.35
CA GLY A 657 24.02 15.90 -14.43
C GLY A 657 22.71 15.80 -15.22
N SER A 658 22.49 16.70 -16.18
CA SER A 658 21.36 16.65 -17.11
C SER A 658 21.84 16.85 -18.55
N PRO A 659 21.18 16.25 -19.55
CA PRO A 659 21.63 16.31 -20.94
C PRO A 659 21.58 17.72 -21.49
N SER A 660 22.35 17.97 -22.55
CA SER A 660 22.36 19.27 -23.23
C SER A 660 20.98 19.63 -23.79
N GLU A 661 20.24 18.64 -24.25
CA GLU A 661 18.90 18.71 -24.81
C GLU A 661 17.89 19.14 -23.74
N LEU A 662 17.96 18.54 -22.54
CA LEU A 662 17.12 18.95 -21.41
C LEU A 662 17.54 20.31 -20.85
N ASN A 663 18.84 20.64 -20.83
CA ASN A 663 19.27 21.98 -20.45
C ASN A 663 18.82 23.04 -21.46
N SER A 664 18.63 22.67 -22.73
CA SER A 664 18.24 23.59 -23.81
C SER A 664 16.80 24.09 -23.75
N ILE A 665 15.90 23.37 -23.06
CA ILE A 665 14.51 23.83 -22.88
C ILE A 665 14.38 24.98 -21.88
N PHE A 666 15.41 25.17 -21.05
CA PHE A 666 15.42 26.21 -20.05
C PHE A 666 16.04 27.50 -20.59
N PRO A 667 15.39 28.67 -20.37
CA PRO A 667 16.01 29.97 -20.62
C PRO A 667 17.04 30.25 -19.51
N LEU A 668 18.23 29.66 -19.61
CA LEU A 668 19.24 29.68 -18.54
C LEU A 668 19.62 31.10 -18.13
N GLY A 669 19.61 31.36 -16.82
CA GLY A 669 19.91 32.66 -16.24
C GLY A 669 18.78 33.70 -16.40
N GLN A 670 17.69 33.36 -17.07
CA GLN A 670 16.56 34.25 -17.29
C GLN A 670 15.37 33.86 -16.40
N ARG A 671 14.71 34.85 -15.80
CA ARG A 671 13.50 34.62 -14.98
C ARG A 671 12.43 33.93 -15.80
N SER A 672 12.05 32.73 -15.36
CA SER A 672 11.16 31.84 -16.08
C SER A 672 10.03 31.34 -15.18
N VAL A 673 8.88 31.09 -15.79
CA VAL A 673 7.71 30.47 -15.17
C VAL A 673 7.62 29.03 -15.65
N MET A 674 7.58 28.09 -14.71
CA MET A 674 7.63 26.65 -14.93
C MET A 674 6.32 26.05 -14.43
N PHE A 675 5.46 25.62 -15.35
CA PHE A 675 4.13 25.10 -15.03
C PHE A 675 4.16 23.63 -14.61
N GLY A 676 3.23 23.25 -13.74
CA GLY A 676 3.03 21.88 -13.29
C GLY A 676 1.75 21.65 -12.52
N GLU A 677 1.66 20.47 -11.92
CA GLU A 677 0.57 20.02 -11.08
C GLU A 677 1.12 19.45 -9.78
N THR A 678 0.35 19.53 -8.71
CA THR A 678 0.68 18.90 -7.43
C THR A 678 0.58 17.38 -7.52
N LEU A 679 1.45 16.69 -6.79
CA LEU A 679 1.50 15.24 -6.68
C LEU A 679 0.91 14.79 -5.33
N ASN A 680 0.66 13.49 -5.19
CA ASN A 680 0.09 12.94 -3.96
C ASN A 680 0.98 13.28 -2.75
N PRO A 681 0.44 13.83 -1.65
CA PRO A 681 1.23 14.04 -0.44
C PRO A 681 1.75 12.68 0.04
N GLY A 682 3.08 12.56 0.14
CA GLY A 682 3.71 11.39 0.77
C GLY A 682 3.16 11.24 2.20
N GLU A 683 2.82 10.02 2.61
CA GLU A 683 2.08 9.77 3.87
C GLU A 683 2.87 10.14 5.15
N ASP A 684 4.12 10.59 5.02
CA ASP A 684 5.07 10.82 6.12
C ASP A 684 5.64 12.26 6.24
N GLU A 685 5.21 13.23 5.41
CA GLU A 685 5.78 14.61 5.43
C GLU A 685 4.71 15.73 5.42
N PRO A 686 4.17 16.14 6.58
CA PRO A 686 3.00 17.03 6.69
C PRO A 686 3.24 18.50 6.27
N ASP A 687 4.49 18.90 6.02
CA ASP A 687 4.87 20.28 5.64
C ASP A 687 5.27 20.42 4.17
N ILE A 688 5.24 19.31 3.40
CA ILE A 688 5.82 19.24 2.05
C ILE A 688 4.70 19.14 1.01
N ILE A 689 4.73 20.06 0.05
CA ILE A 689 3.90 20.03 -1.15
C ILE A 689 4.71 19.43 -2.29
N TRP A 690 4.25 18.29 -2.82
CA TRP A 690 4.86 17.64 -3.97
C TRP A 690 4.29 18.18 -5.28
N HIS A 691 5.10 18.34 -6.32
CA HIS A 691 4.65 18.83 -7.63
C HIS A 691 5.53 18.39 -8.82
N ASP A 692 5.00 18.40 -10.03
CA ASP A 692 5.70 17.94 -11.25
C ASP A 692 6.25 19.05 -12.17
N ALA A 693 6.20 20.31 -11.71
CA ALA A 693 6.66 21.45 -12.52
C ALA A 693 8.08 21.23 -13.09
N THR A 694 8.29 21.60 -14.36
CA THR A 694 9.58 21.43 -15.06
C THR A 694 10.63 22.39 -14.50
N THR A 695 11.24 22.06 -13.36
CA THR A 695 12.28 22.87 -12.70
C THR A 695 13.66 22.23 -12.86
N THR A 696 14.70 23.07 -12.71
CA THR A 696 16.11 22.66 -12.73
C THR A 696 16.88 23.37 -11.61
N VAL A 697 18.18 23.10 -11.49
CA VAL A 697 19.06 23.80 -10.54
C VAL A 697 18.98 25.32 -10.72
N GLY A 698 19.20 26.09 -9.66
CA GLY A 698 19.04 27.56 -9.67
C GLY A 698 17.62 28.07 -9.41
N THR A 699 16.59 27.26 -9.67
CA THR A 699 15.18 27.60 -9.40
C THR A 699 14.80 27.50 -7.92
N GLY A 700 15.59 26.75 -7.16
CA GLY A 700 15.41 26.58 -5.73
C GLY A 700 15.38 27.93 -5.00
N GLY A 701 14.40 28.07 -4.11
CA GLY A 701 14.09 29.27 -3.35
C GLY A 701 13.03 30.15 -4.01
N GLY A 702 12.61 29.79 -5.23
CA GLY A 702 11.47 30.40 -5.91
C GLY A 702 10.13 30.07 -5.27
N PRO A 703 9.11 30.94 -5.45
CA PRO A 703 7.77 30.68 -4.96
C PRO A 703 7.10 29.56 -5.77
N LEU A 704 6.48 28.61 -5.08
CA LEU A 704 5.45 27.73 -5.63
C LEU A 704 4.12 28.45 -5.51
N VAL A 705 3.46 28.65 -6.63
CA VAL A 705 2.27 29.51 -6.76
C VAL A 705 1.10 28.68 -7.26
N ASP A 706 -0.04 28.88 -6.63
CA ASP A 706 -1.30 28.32 -7.09
C ASP A 706 -1.77 29.04 -8.36
N HIS A 707 -2.01 28.30 -9.45
CA HIS A 707 -2.34 28.90 -10.74
C HIS A 707 -3.68 29.64 -10.73
N GLY A 708 -4.67 29.13 -9.98
CA GLY A 708 -6.01 29.72 -9.93
C GLY A 708 -6.06 31.05 -9.16
N SER A 709 -5.46 31.10 -7.99
CA SER A 709 -5.45 32.28 -7.11
C SER A 709 -4.30 33.25 -7.37
N ASN A 710 -3.21 32.79 -8.00
CA ASN A 710 -1.93 33.50 -8.12
C ASN A 710 -1.30 33.86 -6.76
N GLU A 711 -1.54 33.04 -5.75
CA GLU A 711 -0.99 33.20 -4.40
C GLU A 711 0.13 32.21 -4.13
N VAL A 712 1.15 32.66 -3.40
CA VAL A 712 2.30 31.82 -3.04
C VAL A 712 1.87 30.84 -1.96
N ILE A 713 1.84 29.55 -2.29
CA ILE A 713 1.44 28.45 -1.40
C ILE A 713 2.62 27.68 -0.83
N GLY A 714 3.82 27.89 -1.35
CA GLY A 714 5.04 27.29 -0.82
C GLY A 714 6.32 27.88 -1.39
N ILE A 715 7.45 27.38 -0.93
CA ILE A 715 8.78 27.68 -1.45
C ILE A 715 9.41 26.42 -2.04
N HIS A 716 9.71 26.45 -3.33
CA HIS A 716 10.29 25.32 -4.06
C HIS A 716 11.70 25.03 -3.55
N LEU A 717 11.95 23.78 -3.15
CA LEU A 717 13.22 23.34 -2.60
C LEU A 717 14.12 22.61 -3.60
N GLY A 718 13.53 21.72 -4.39
CA GLY A 718 14.26 20.93 -5.36
C GLY A 718 13.41 19.78 -5.86
N GLY A 719 14.04 18.88 -6.61
CA GLY A 719 13.37 17.71 -7.17
C GLY A 719 14.22 16.95 -8.17
N ALA A 720 13.86 15.69 -8.40
CA ALA A 720 14.55 14.78 -9.32
C ALA A 720 13.58 14.21 -10.35
N PHE A 721 14.12 13.70 -11.45
CA PHE A 721 13.35 12.88 -12.38
C PHE A 721 13.39 11.44 -11.87
N VAL A 722 12.21 10.87 -11.59
CA VAL A 722 12.10 9.55 -10.97
C VAL A 722 11.76 8.51 -12.04
N GLY A 723 12.56 7.45 -12.08
CA GLY A 723 12.36 6.28 -12.94
C GLY A 723 12.30 6.59 -14.44
N GLY A 724 12.83 7.73 -14.89
CA GLY A 724 12.70 8.19 -16.26
C GLY A 724 11.24 8.37 -16.72
N ILE A 725 10.32 8.73 -15.84
CA ILE A 725 8.88 8.79 -16.17
C ILE A 725 8.27 10.16 -15.85
N HIS A 726 8.61 10.80 -14.72
CA HIS A 726 8.08 12.13 -14.36
C HIS A 726 9.00 12.90 -13.39
N LYS A 727 8.81 14.21 -13.31
CA LYS A 727 9.53 15.09 -12.37
C LYS A 727 8.83 15.03 -11.01
N GLU A 728 9.56 14.74 -9.95
CA GLU A 728 9.09 14.85 -8.58
C GLU A 728 9.84 15.96 -7.87
N ASN A 729 9.14 17.06 -7.62
CA ASN A 729 9.63 18.18 -6.83
C ASN A 729 8.94 18.25 -5.48
N PHE A 730 9.60 18.93 -4.57
CA PHE A 730 9.09 19.24 -3.25
C PHE A 730 9.25 20.72 -2.93
N ALA A 731 8.25 21.27 -2.25
CA ALA A 731 8.21 22.63 -1.74
C ALA A 731 7.76 22.61 -0.28
N ILE A 732 8.25 23.54 0.53
CA ILE A 732 7.73 23.72 1.89
C ILE A 732 6.49 24.59 1.84
N SER A 733 5.41 24.14 2.50
CA SER A 733 4.16 24.89 2.59
C SER A 733 4.38 26.27 3.23
N MET A 734 3.76 27.29 2.62
CA MET A 734 3.72 28.64 3.16
C MET A 734 2.90 28.69 4.45
N ASP A 735 1.89 27.81 4.60
CA ASP A 735 1.13 27.69 5.85
C ASP A 735 2.01 27.22 7.01
N SER A 736 2.84 26.20 6.79
CA SER A 736 3.82 25.71 7.78
C SER A 736 4.83 26.79 8.17
N LEU A 737 5.28 27.62 7.22
CA LEU A 737 6.19 28.74 7.53
C LEU A 737 5.49 29.86 8.30
N LEU A 738 4.26 30.20 7.94
CA LEU A 738 3.47 31.24 8.63
C LEU A 738 2.99 30.78 10.02
N ALA A 739 2.95 29.47 10.28
CA ALA A 739 2.69 28.93 11.61
C ALA A 739 3.85 29.21 12.59
N ASP A 740 5.09 29.34 12.10
CA ASP A 740 6.26 29.71 12.90
C ASP A 740 6.18 31.20 13.31
N GLU A 741 6.20 31.44 14.63
CA GLU A 741 6.12 32.79 15.21
C GLU A 741 7.38 33.62 14.93
N ASP A 742 8.56 32.99 14.98
CA ASP A 742 9.82 33.66 14.73
C ASP A 742 9.95 34.02 13.25
N PHE A 743 9.46 33.15 12.37
CA PHE A 743 9.33 33.45 10.94
C PHE A 743 8.46 34.69 10.71
N ARG A 744 7.25 34.74 11.29
CA ARG A 744 6.35 35.90 11.12
C ARG A 744 6.94 37.19 11.69
N LYS A 745 7.56 37.12 12.87
CA LYS A 745 8.24 38.29 13.49
C LYS A 745 9.35 38.83 12.59
N ALA A 746 10.15 37.93 12.01
CA ALA A 746 11.20 38.28 11.07
C ALA A 746 10.67 38.88 9.77
N ALA A 747 9.61 38.29 9.19
CA ALA A 747 9.04 38.70 7.91
C ALA A 747 8.29 40.04 7.99
N PHE A 748 7.58 40.31 9.09
CA PHE A 748 6.60 41.42 9.16
C PHE A 748 6.81 42.43 10.30
N ARG A 749 7.84 42.27 11.15
CA ARG A 749 8.19 43.24 12.23
C ARG A 749 7.03 43.60 13.18
N SER A 750 6.23 42.62 13.61
CA SER A 750 5.13 42.75 14.60
C SER A 750 3.97 43.70 14.29
N GLU A 751 3.98 44.46 13.20
CA GLU A 751 2.84 45.28 12.76
C GLU A 751 2.08 44.60 11.62
N THR A 752 0.75 44.67 11.71
CA THR A 752 -0.30 44.21 10.77
C THR A 752 0.12 43.11 9.78
N GLU A 753 -0.41 41.90 9.99
CA GLU A 753 -0.29 40.78 9.05
C GLU A 753 -0.61 41.25 7.61
N PRO A 754 0.13 40.78 6.58
CA PRO A 754 -0.16 41.12 5.19
C PRO A 754 -1.58 40.74 4.79
N SER A 755 -1.97 41.07 3.55
CA SER A 755 -3.11 40.46 2.87
C SER A 755 -2.86 38.96 2.63
N VAL A 756 -2.80 38.19 3.72
CA VAL A 756 -2.78 36.74 3.73
C VAL A 756 -4.20 36.30 3.41
N VAL A 757 -4.34 35.54 2.34
CA VAL A 757 -5.61 34.96 1.98
C VAL A 757 -5.59 33.53 2.47
N ASN A 758 -6.58 33.18 3.29
CA ASN A 758 -6.86 31.78 3.55
C ASN A 758 -7.41 31.21 2.25
N LEU A 759 -6.56 30.51 1.51
CA LEU A 759 -7.05 29.74 0.38
C LEU A 759 -7.97 28.70 0.97
N ALA A 760 -9.22 28.69 0.50
CA ALA A 760 -10.00 27.49 0.67
C ALA A 760 -9.17 26.34 0.05
N PRO A 761 -9.18 25.13 0.65
CA PRO A 761 -8.86 23.94 -0.13
C PRO A 761 -9.55 24.10 -1.49
N GLU A 762 -8.88 23.74 -2.59
CA GLU A 762 -9.64 23.60 -3.85
C GLU A 762 -10.87 22.77 -3.50
N PRO A 763 -12.09 23.19 -3.89
CA PRO A 763 -13.31 22.56 -3.41
C PRO A 763 -13.12 21.05 -3.46
N GLN A 764 -13.00 20.46 -2.26
CA GLN A 764 -12.83 19.04 -2.01
C GLN A 764 -13.73 18.32 -2.98
N PRO A 765 -13.16 17.44 -3.84
CA PRO A 765 -13.69 17.05 -5.15
C PRO A 765 -15.13 17.48 -5.27
N THR A 766 -15.30 18.75 -5.67
CA THR A 766 -16.55 19.49 -5.87
C THR A 766 -17.75 18.70 -5.37
N ASP A 767 -18.23 18.95 -4.14
CA ASP A 767 -19.51 18.48 -3.57
C ASP A 767 -20.13 17.40 -4.48
N PRO A 768 -20.03 16.09 -4.20
CA PRO A 768 -20.41 15.05 -5.18
C PRO A 768 -21.75 15.29 -5.91
N LEU A 769 -22.67 16.04 -5.30
CA LEU A 769 -23.86 16.65 -5.91
C LEU A 769 -23.57 17.79 -6.89
N HIS A 770 -22.73 18.77 -6.64
CA HIS A 770 -22.31 19.80 -7.60
C HIS A 770 -21.63 19.24 -8.88
N LEU A 771 -20.93 18.10 -8.83
CA LEU A 771 -20.49 17.38 -10.05
C LEU A 771 -21.64 16.73 -10.83
N ALA A 772 -22.75 16.52 -10.15
CA ALA A 772 -23.73 15.52 -10.54
C ALA A 772 -25.17 16.08 -10.64
N THR A 773 -25.41 17.33 -10.22
CA THR A 773 -26.72 18.00 -10.13
C THR A 773 -27.30 18.40 -11.49
N ASN A 774 -26.61 18.08 -12.59
CA ASN A 774 -27.17 18.05 -13.94
C ASN A 774 -26.64 16.86 -14.76
N SER A 775 -26.12 15.82 -14.08
CA SER A 775 -25.45 14.70 -14.73
C SER A 775 -26.36 13.46 -14.75
N PRO A 776 -26.46 12.73 -15.87
CA PRO A 776 -27.17 11.44 -15.96
C PRO A 776 -26.61 10.35 -15.03
N LEU A 777 -25.52 10.64 -14.31
CA LEU A 777 -24.87 9.77 -13.35
C LEU A 777 -25.57 9.71 -11.98
N VAL A 778 -26.44 10.67 -11.64
CA VAL A 778 -27.26 10.66 -10.40
C VAL A 778 -28.65 10.09 -10.71
N SER A 779 -28.70 8.79 -10.96
CA SER A 779 -29.97 8.09 -11.24
C SER A 779 -30.65 7.53 -9.99
N GLY A 780 -30.00 7.59 -8.82
CA GLY A 780 -30.53 7.01 -7.59
C GLY A 780 -30.60 5.48 -7.62
N TYR A 781 -31.52 4.96 -6.82
CA TYR A 781 -31.95 3.57 -6.83
C TYR A 781 -32.77 3.25 -8.11
N GLY A 782 -32.26 2.34 -8.93
CA GLY A 782 -32.94 1.75 -10.07
C GLY A 782 -33.88 0.62 -9.66
N SER A 783 -35.19 0.82 -9.82
CA SER A 783 -36.23 -0.16 -9.50
C SER A 783 -36.14 -1.44 -10.32
N ASP A 784 -35.63 -1.37 -11.55
CA ASP A 784 -35.57 -2.50 -12.48
C ASP A 784 -34.19 -3.17 -12.51
N PHE A 785 -33.31 -2.82 -11.57
CA PHE A 785 -31.91 -3.24 -11.55
C PHE A 785 -31.71 -4.77 -11.51
N LEU A 786 -32.65 -5.49 -10.89
CA LEU A 786 -32.67 -6.95 -10.79
C LEU A 786 -33.48 -7.62 -11.93
N GLY A 787 -33.72 -6.91 -13.03
CA GLY A 787 -34.51 -7.40 -14.17
C GLY A 787 -36.03 -7.47 -13.91
N VAL A 788 -36.45 -7.38 -12.64
CA VAL A 788 -37.85 -7.26 -12.22
C VAL A 788 -38.02 -5.99 -11.40
N SER A 789 -39.11 -5.26 -11.63
CA SER A 789 -39.38 -4.01 -10.95
C SER A 789 -39.64 -4.20 -9.46
N ILE A 790 -38.83 -3.54 -8.64
CA ILE A 790 -39.00 -3.37 -7.19
C ILE A 790 -39.06 -1.87 -6.95
N PRO A 791 -40.26 -1.28 -6.78
CA PRO A 791 -40.36 0.15 -6.50
C PRO A 791 -39.78 0.46 -5.12
N LEU A 792 -39.38 1.72 -4.92
CA LEU A 792 -38.91 2.21 -3.64
C LEU A 792 -39.95 1.92 -2.53
N PRO A 793 -39.56 1.33 -1.38
CA PRO A 793 -40.47 1.07 -0.28
C PRO A 793 -41.10 2.35 0.25
N LYS A 794 -42.36 2.26 0.71
CA LYS A 794 -43.13 3.43 1.15
C LYS A 794 -43.43 3.36 2.64
N PRO A 795 -43.33 4.45 3.40
CA PRO A 795 -43.84 4.50 4.77
C PRO A 795 -45.33 4.14 4.85
N THR A 796 -45.76 3.44 5.90
CA THR A 796 -47.16 3.08 6.14
C THR A 796 -47.89 4.17 6.96
N GLY A 797 -49.16 4.46 6.61
CA GLY A 797 -50.02 5.44 7.31
C GLY A 797 -50.49 6.63 6.44
N ASP A 798 -51.66 7.21 6.79
CA ASP A 798 -52.29 8.35 6.08
C ASP A 798 -51.59 9.70 6.34
N GLU A 799 -50.82 9.80 7.43
CA GLU A 799 -49.99 10.97 7.73
C GLU A 799 -48.63 10.81 7.06
N SER A 800 -48.56 10.88 5.72
CA SER A 800 -47.29 10.92 5.00
C SER A 800 -46.69 12.32 5.13
N PRO A 801 -45.86 12.67 6.14
CA PRO A 801 -45.39 14.03 6.32
C PRO A 801 -44.08 14.11 5.55
N LEU A 802 -44.24 14.17 4.23
CA LEU A 802 -43.33 14.74 3.25
C LEU A 802 -41.90 14.19 3.29
N ILE A 803 -41.55 13.44 2.25
CA ILE A 803 -40.16 13.19 1.87
C ILE A 803 -39.46 14.57 1.87
N ALA A 804 -38.50 14.77 2.77
CA ALA A 804 -37.89 16.07 2.92
C ALA A 804 -37.10 16.40 1.63
N HIS A 805 -37.46 17.54 1.04
CA HIS A 805 -37.25 17.99 -0.34
C HIS A 805 -38.35 17.57 -1.34
N GLU A 806 -39.35 18.45 -1.51
CA GLU A 806 -40.35 18.37 -2.59
C GLU A 806 -41.14 17.06 -2.75
N ASN A 807 -41.25 16.22 -1.71
CA ASN A 807 -41.86 14.88 -1.80
C ASN A 807 -41.12 13.91 -2.74
N LYS A 808 -39.79 14.00 -2.83
CA LYS A 808 -38.98 13.11 -3.66
C LYS A 808 -37.77 12.56 -2.92
N PRO A 809 -37.37 11.30 -3.17
CA PRO A 809 -36.13 10.77 -2.61
C PRO A 809 -34.93 11.64 -3.01
N LEU A 810 -33.93 11.68 -2.13
CA LEU A 810 -32.63 12.24 -2.44
C LEU A 810 -31.83 11.20 -3.20
N ASP A 811 -31.75 11.37 -4.51
CA ASP A 811 -30.99 10.49 -5.38
C ASP A 811 -29.50 10.85 -5.31
N TYR A 812 -28.68 9.81 -5.25
CA TYR A 812 -27.22 9.81 -5.32
C TYR A 812 -26.78 8.75 -6.36
N VAL A 813 -25.49 8.53 -6.54
CA VAL A 813 -25.01 7.52 -7.49
C VAL A 813 -25.26 6.12 -6.90
N HIS A 814 -26.11 5.34 -7.57
CA HIS A 814 -26.49 3.96 -7.22
C HIS A 814 -27.39 3.77 -6.00
N TYR A 815 -27.76 4.85 -5.29
CA TYR A 815 -28.67 4.77 -4.16
C TYR A 815 -29.51 6.03 -3.97
N SER A 816 -30.62 5.88 -3.25
CA SER A 816 -31.55 6.95 -2.89
C SER A 816 -31.81 6.94 -1.39
N VAL A 817 -32.03 8.13 -0.81
CA VAL A 817 -32.39 8.30 0.60
C VAL A 817 -33.75 8.96 0.72
N VAL A 818 -34.64 8.40 1.53
CA VAL A 818 -35.91 9.02 1.92
C VAL A 818 -35.76 9.57 3.33
N MET A 819 -35.91 10.88 3.47
CA MET A 819 -35.78 11.57 4.75
C MET A 819 -37.07 11.58 5.56
N SER A 820 -36.95 11.44 6.87
CA SER A 820 -38.01 11.71 7.84
C SER A 820 -37.98 13.17 8.25
N LYS A 821 -39.03 13.93 7.90
CA LYS A 821 -39.12 15.36 8.24
C LYS A 821 -39.12 15.59 9.75
N GLU A 822 -39.84 14.75 10.50
CA GLU A 822 -39.94 14.85 11.96
C GLU A 822 -38.61 14.52 12.65
N ARG A 823 -37.93 13.46 12.21
CA ARG A 823 -36.68 13.01 12.83
C ARG A 823 -35.43 13.74 12.32
N ARG A 824 -35.53 14.43 11.17
CA ARG A 824 -34.43 15.13 10.50
C ARG A 824 -33.24 14.21 10.18
N MET A 825 -33.55 12.96 9.81
CA MET A 825 -32.60 11.91 9.42
C MET A 825 -33.29 10.95 8.44
N ALA A 826 -32.54 10.02 7.83
CA ALA A 826 -33.12 9.03 6.91
C ALA A 826 -34.18 8.15 7.59
N ARG A 827 -35.28 7.92 6.87
CA ARG A 827 -36.28 6.88 7.16
C ARG A 827 -35.90 5.55 6.51
N LEU A 828 -35.39 5.63 5.27
CA LEU A 828 -34.83 4.48 4.54
C LEU A 828 -33.80 4.97 3.50
N ALA A 829 -32.81 4.13 3.24
CA ALA A 829 -31.91 4.22 2.11
C ALA A 829 -32.07 2.96 1.25
N ALA A 830 -32.05 3.11 -0.07
CA ALA A 830 -32.20 2.03 -1.04
C ALA A 830 -31.03 2.08 -2.02
N ALA A 831 -30.30 0.98 -2.17
CA ALA A 831 -29.10 0.91 -3.01
C ALA A 831 -29.13 -0.28 -3.95
N ASN A 832 -28.61 -0.07 -5.16
CA ASN A 832 -28.25 -1.15 -6.05
C ASN A 832 -26.76 -1.47 -5.89
N ILE A 833 -26.45 -2.76 -5.89
CA ILE A 833 -25.10 -3.26 -5.70
C ILE A 833 -24.80 -4.23 -6.83
N ASP A 834 -23.88 -3.88 -7.72
CA ASP A 834 -23.30 -4.81 -8.70
C ASP A 834 -21.97 -5.32 -8.14
N ARG A 835 -21.91 -6.57 -7.69
CA ARG A 835 -20.69 -7.19 -7.16
C ARG A 835 -19.61 -7.37 -8.23
N GLU A 836 -19.99 -7.56 -9.49
CA GLU A 836 -19.05 -7.86 -10.57
C GLU A 836 -18.29 -6.63 -11.03
N SER A 837 -18.92 -5.45 -11.00
CA SER A 837 -18.28 -4.19 -11.36
C SER A 837 -17.78 -3.38 -10.16
N ARG A 838 -17.65 -3.99 -8.97
CA ARG A 838 -17.08 -3.31 -7.79
C ARG A 838 -15.63 -2.91 -8.02
N VAL A 839 -15.30 -1.69 -7.60
CA VAL A 839 -13.97 -1.10 -7.67
C VAL A 839 -13.51 -0.77 -6.25
N ASN A 840 -12.25 -1.08 -5.94
CA ASN A 840 -11.66 -0.66 -4.68
C ASN A 840 -11.22 0.80 -4.79
N VAL A 841 -11.99 1.69 -4.16
CA VAL A 841 -11.75 3.14 -4.15
C VAL A 841 -11.26 3.61 -2.78
N ARG A 842 -10.37 4.62 -2.75
CA ARG A 842 -9.83 5.19 -1.52
C ARG A 842 -10.97 5.73 -0.64
N ARG A 843 -10.82 5.60 0.67
CA ARG A 843 -11.81 6.11 1.63
C ARG A 843 -11.73 7.64 1.68
N GLY A 844 -12.80 8.32 1.29
CA GLY A 844 -13.03 9.72 1.69
C GLY A 844 -13.15 9.83 3.22
N ARG A 845 -12.60 10.88 3.81
CA ARG A 845 -12.65 11.11 5.28
C ARG A 845 -13.59 12.24 5.68
N GLU A 846 -14.05 13.03 4.73
CA GLU A 846 -14.89 14.20 4.95
C GLU A 846 -16.38 13.85 4.89
N TRP A 847 -17.19 14.58 5.67
CA TRP A 847 -18.64 14.43 5.73
C TRP A 847 -19.31 15.73 5.28
N TYR A 848 -20.32 15.59 4.43
CA TYR A 848 -20.95 16.74 3.77
C TYR A 848 -22.40 16.92 4.20
N SER A 849 -22.82 18.17 4.37
CA SER A 849 -24.26 18.48 4.43
C SER A 849 -24.81 18.50 3.01
N ASP A 850 -26.01 17.97 2.79
CA ASP A 850 -26.64 18.01 1.48
C ASP A 850 -27.28 19.40 1.27
N PRO A 851 -26.83 20.19 0.28
CA PRO A 851 -27.32 21.55 0.07
C PRO A 851 -28.77 21.59 -0.42
N ARG A 852 -29.33 20.47 -0.91
CA ARG A 852 -30.75 20.36 -1.26
C ARG A 852 -31.63 20.47 -0.01
N LEU A 853 -31.13 20.09 1.16
CA LEU A 853 -31.89 20.18 2.40
C LEU A 853 -31.50 21.42 3.21
N PRO A 854 -32.47 22.10 3.85
CA PRO A 854 -32.15 23.04 4.92
C PRO A 854 -31.32 22.37 6.01
N SER A 855 -30.36 23.08 6.60
CA SER A 855 -29.52 22.55 7.70
C SER A 855 -30.36 22.07 8.89
N SER A 856 -31.53 22.69 9.11
CA SER A 856 -32.50 22.29 10.13
C SER A 856 -33.26 21.00 9.83
N SER A 857 -33.11 20.41 8.65
CA SER A 857 -33.85 19.23 8.16
C SER A 857 -32.97 17.99 7.97
N GLN A 858 -31.71 18.05 8.38
CA GLN A 858 -30.75 16.96 8.31
C GLN A 858 -29.89 16.86 9.59
N PRO A 859 -29.18 15.75 9.80
CA PRO A 859 -28.17 15.68 10.86
C PRO A 859 -27.03 16.66 10.58
N SER A 860 -26.34 17.08 11.64
CA SER A 860 -25.15 17.94 11.53
C SER A 860 -24.02 17.39 12.39
N SER A 861 -22.80 17.87 12.15
CA SER A 861 -21.62 17.42 12.88
C SER A 861 -21.77 17.55 14.40
N SER A 862 -22.53 18.53 14.90
CA SER A 862 -22.75 18.74 16.34
C SER A 862 -23.46 17.58 17.04
N LEU A 863 -24.21 16.73 16.31
CA LEU A 863 -24.81 15.53 16.89
C LEU A 863 -23.76 14.49 17.32
N PHE A 864 -22.63 14.41 16.60
CA PHE A 864 -21.62 13.35 16.73
C PHE A 864 -20.32 13.80 17.44
N GLN A 865 -20.23 15.08 17.83
CA GLN A 865 -19.00 15.61 18.43
C GLN A 865 -18.89 15.23 19.91
N ARG A 866 -17.75 14.61 20.27
CA ARG A 866 -17.38 14.30 21.66
C ARG A 866 -18.45 13.46 22.36
N ASN A 867 -18.83 12.35 21.75
CA ASN A 867 -19.68 11.31 22.32
C ASN A 867 -19.38 9.97 21.63
N SER A 868 -20.06 8.93 22.10
CA SER A 868 -19.91 7.54 21.64
C SER A 868 -20.77 7.21 20.40
N LEU A 869 -21.39 8.23 19.78
CA LEU A 869 -22.21 8.09 18.58
C LEU A 869 -21.38 8.37 17.32
N ASP A 870 -21.18 7.33 16.54
CA ASP A 870 -20.62 7.40 15.21
C ASP A 870 -21.63 7.92 14.17
N ARG A 871 -21.08 8.46 13.08
CA ARG A 871 -21.81 8.72 11.84
C ARG A 871 -22.00 7.41 11.09
N GLY A 872 -22.96 6.61 11.56
CA GLY A 872 -23.25 5.29 11.01
C GLY A 872 -23.92 5.39 9.65
N HIS A 873 -23.28 4.83 8.61
CA HIS A 873 -23.86 4.76 7.27
C HIS A 873 -25.03 3.78 7.26
N LEU A 874 -26.14 4.13 6.61
CA LEU A 874 -27.20 3.16 6.31
C LEU A 874 -26.81 2.26 5.14
N ILE A 875 -26.20 2.83 4.10
CA ILE A 875 -25.55 2.09 3.02
C ILE A 875 -24.06 2.44 3.02
N GLY A 876 -23.22 1.44 3.30
CA GLY A 876 -21.78 1.61 3.32
C GLY A 876 -21.17 1.88 1.95
N ARG A 877 -20.14 2.74 1.91
CA ARG A 877 -19.45 3.17 0.67
C ARG A 877 -18.98 2.01 -0.24
N ARG A 878 -18.64 0.85 0.35
CA ARG A 878 -18.15 -0.33 -0.39
C ARG A 878 -19.23 -0.97 -1.25
N ALA A 879 -20.49 -0.87 -0.81
CA ALA A 879 -21.64 -1.36 -1.57
C ALA A 879 -21.91 -0.50 -2.82
N LEU A 880 -21.52 0.77 -2.79
CA LEU A 880 -21.79 1.77 -3.83
C LEU A 880 -20.66 1.93 -4.83
N ALA A 881 -19.43 1.50 -4.50
CA ALA A 881 -18.28 1.69 -5.37
C ALA A 881 -18.26 0.66 -6.52
N TRP A 882 -19.13 0.80 -7.51
CA TRP A 882 -19.18 -0.07 -8.70
C TRP A 882 -19.43 0.71 -10.00
N GLY A 883 -19.04 0.12 -11.14
CA GLY A 883 -19.07 0.75 -12.46
C GLY A 883 -17.70 1.30 -12.88
N ALA A 884 -17.68 2.26 -13.82
CA ALA A 884 -16.43 2.90 -14.25
C ALA A 884 -15.73 3.59 -13.04
N PRO A 885 -14.38 3.60 -12.96
CA PRO A 885 -13.66 4.07 -11.77
C PRO A 885 -14.10 5.45 -11.26
N GLN A 886 -14.35 6.41 -12.15
CA GLN A 886 -14.82 7.75 -11.81
C GLN A 886 -16.23 7.74 -11.21
N ILE A 887 -17.11 6.84 -11.66
CA ILE A 887 -18.46 6.65 -11.12
C ILE A 887 -18.41 5.97 -9.76
N ALA A 888 -17.56 4.95 -9.61
CA ALA A 888 -17.37 4.26 -8.35
C ALA A 888 -16.79 5.19 -7.26
N GLU A 889 -15.86 6.07 -7.63
CA GLU A 889 -15.31 7.10 -6.75
C GLU A 889 -16.37 8.11 -6.33
N LEU A 890 -17.13 8.65 -7.30
CA LEU A 890 -18.23 9.57 -7.02
C LEU A 890 -19.30 8.94 -6.12
N ALA A 891 -19.68 7.68 -6.38
CA ALA A 891 -20.61 6.92 -5.56
C ALA A 891 -20.09 6.73 -4.14
N SER A 892 -18.80 6.38 -3.99
CA SER A 892 -18.18 6.22 -2.67
C SER A 892 -18.11 7.53 -1.89
N LEU A 893 -17.82 8.66 -2.55
CA LEU A 893 -17.81 9.99 -1.94
C LEU A 893 -19.23 10.41 -1.52
N SER A 894 -20.24 10.15 -2.36
CA SER A 894 -21.62 10.50 -2.03
C SER A 894 -22.15 9.76 -0.79
N ALA A 895 -21.60 8.59 -0.44
CA ALA A 895 -21.97 7.87 0.77
C ALA A 895 -21.79 8.70 2.07
N PHE A 896 -20.92 9.72 2.04
CA PHE A 896 -20.56 10.58 3.18
C PHE A 896 -21.45 11.83 3.35
N TYR A 897 -22.60 11.91 2.67
CA TYR A 897 -23.62 12.92 2.97
C TYR A 897 -24.38 12.58 4.25
N TYR A 898 -24.59 13.58 5.14
CA TYR A 898 -25.34 13.41 6.39
C TYR A 898 -26.74 12.80 6.25
N PRO A 899 -27.50 13.02 5.16
CA PRO A 899 -28.71 12.26 4.88
C PRO A 899 -28.56 10.72 4.93
N ASN A 900 -27.43 10.16 4.53
CA ASN A 900 -27.16 8.71 4.61
C ASN A 900 -26.67 8.28 6.01
N ALA A 901 -26.49 9.22 6.94
CA ALA A 901 -25.98 8.97 8.28
C ALA A 901 -27.09 8.90 9.33
N THR A 902 -26.93 7.98 10.28
CA THR A 902 -27.74 7.89 11.49
C THR A 902 -26.84 7.74 12.72
N PRO A 903 -27.24 8.25 13.90
CA PRO A 903 -26.47 8.07 15.12
C PRO A 903 -26.46 6.59 15.54
N GLN A 904 -25.30 5.97 15.36
CA GLN A 904 -25.04 4.59 15.77
C GLN A 904 -23.99 4.58 16.87
N HIS A 905 -24.16 3.77 17.93
CA HIS A 905 -23.10 3.54 18.90
C HIS A 905 -21.84 3.02 18.19
N GLN A 906 -20.66 3.45 18.65
CA GLN A 906 -19.39 2.94 18.13
C GLN A 906 -19.31 1.40 18.12
N ASP A 907 -19.82 0.72 19.16
CA ASP A 907 -19.81 -0.75 19.21
C ASP A 907 -20.79 -1.39 18.21
N LEU A 908 -21.92 -0.73 17.90
CA LEU A 908 -22.80 -1.19 16.82
C LEU A 908 -22.11 -0.98 15.47
N ASN A 909 -21.76 0.27 15.17
CA ASN A 909 -21.25 0.70 13.86
C ASN A 909 -19.96 -0.04 13.46
N GLN A 910 -19.01 -0.16 14.39
CA GLN A 910 -17.68 -0.72 14.13
C GLN A 910 -17.63 -2.25 14.29
N ARG A 911 -18.68 -2.89 14.85
CA ARG A 911 -18.75 -4.35 15.05
C ARG A 911 -19.98 -4.97 14.39
N SER A 912 -21.12 -5.01 15.07
CA SER A 912 -22.27 -5.83 14.65
C SER A 912 -22.88 -5.37 13.34
N TRP A 913 -22.99 -4.06 13.12
CA TRP A 913 -23.45 -3.48 11.85
C TRP A 913 -22.45 -3.74 10.73
N LEU A 914 -21.16 -3.45 10.96
CA LEU A 914 -20.11 -3.74 9.98
C LEU A 914 -20.04 -5.23 9.61
N LYS A 915 -20.25 -6.13 10.58
CA LYS A 915 -20.33 -7.57 10.34
C LYS A 915 -21.54 -7.92 9.48
N LEU A 916 -22.71 -7.37 9.78
CA LEU A 916 -23.92 -7.57 8.97
C LEU A 916 -23.73 -7.05 7.54
N GLU A 917 -23.17 -5.86 7.37
CA GLU A 917 -22.85 -5.28 6.06
C GLU A 917 -21.92 -6.20 5.27
N ARG A 918 -20.82 -6.69 5.87
CA ARG A 918 -19.92 -7.65 5.22
C ARG A 918 -20.64 -8.93 4.83
N THR A 919 -21.46 -9.49 5.73
CA THR A 919 -22.22 -10.69 5.43
C THR A 919 -23.18 -10.45 4.27
N VAL A 920 -23.98 -9.38 4.26
CA VAL A 920 -24.93 -9.09 3.17
C VAL A 920 -24.22 -8.75 1.86
N TYR A 921 -23.19 -7.91 1.92
CA TYR A 921 -22.53 -7.40 0.72
C TYR A 921 -21.59 -8.42 0.10
N ASP A 922 -20.93 -9.27 0.89
CA ASP A 922 -19.81 -10.09 0.42
C ASP A 922 -20.09 -11.61 0.57
N GLU A 923 -20.85 -12.04 1.58
CA GLU A 923 -21.00 -13.48 1.92
C GLU A 923 -22.37 -14.07 1.55
N LEU A 924 -23.42 -13.25 1.56
CA LEU A 924 -24.81 -13.67 1.38
C LEU A 924 -25.06 -14.04 -0.09
N HIS A 925 -25.26 -15.32 -0.36
CA HIS A 925 -25.38 -15.92 -1.70
C HIS A 925 -24.24 -15.45 -2.61
N PRO A 926 -23.01 -15.99 -2.45
CA PRO A 926 -21.81 -15.46 -3.10
C PRO A 926 -21.88 -15.49 -4.63
N ASP A 927 -22.70 -16.37 -5.20
CA ASP A 927 -22.93 -16.49 -6.64
C ASP A 927 -23.80 -15.34 -7.21
N THR A 928 -24.55 -14.65 -6.35
CA THR A 928 -25.39 -13.53 -6.75
C THR A 928 -24.57 -12.33 -7.18
N ARG A 929 -24.68 -11.97 -8.46
CA ARG A 929 -24.04 -10.79 -9.07
C ARG A 929 -24.62 -9.46 -8.58
N ARG A 930 -25.95 -9.33 -8.58
CA ARG A 930 -26.67 -8.07 -8.33
C ARG A 930 -27.58 -8.17 -7.13
N LEU A 931 -27.55 -7.16 -6.26
CA LEU A 931 -28.44 -7.04 -5.11
C LEU A 931 -29.08 -5.67 -5.05
N SER A 932 -30.30 -5.62 -4.54
CA SER A 932 -30.91 -4.40 -4.03
C SER A 932 -30.95 -4.48 -2.52
N VAL A 933 -30.39 -3.49 -1.83
CA VAL A 933 -30.38 -3.43 -0.37
C VAL A 933 -31.16 -2.21 0.09
N PHE A 934 -31.99 -2.41 1.10
CA PHE A 934 -32.76 -1.39 1.77
C PHE A 934 -32.37 -1.38 3.24
N ALA A 935 -32.12 -0.22 3.83
CA ALA A 935 -31.76 -0.11 5.24
C ALA A 935 -32.35 1.15 5.86
N GLY A 936 -32.60 1.12 7.17
CA GLY A 936 -33.09 2.30 7.87
C GLY A 936 -33.17 2.12 9.38
N PRO A 937 -33.39 3.21 10.13
CA PRO A 937 -33.73 3.15 11.54
C PRO A 937 -35.19 2.74 11.75
N ILE A 938 -35.47 2.16 12.92
CA ILE A 938 -36.83 2.04 13.44
C ILE A 938 -37.14 3.29 14.25
N GLU A 939 -38.17 4.03 13.84
CA GLU A 939 -38.66 5.19 14.58
C GLU A 939 -39.59 4.74 15.70
N ASP A 940 -39.11 4.84 16.93
CA ASP A 940 -39.89 4.52 18.13
C ASP A 940 -40.31 5.83 18.83
N PRO A 941 -41.58 6.02 19.21
CA PRO A 941 -42.01 7.19 19.97
C PRO A 941 -41.26 7.38 21.31
N THR A 942 -40.65 6.30 21.82
CA THR A 942 -39.85 6.27 23.04
C THR A 942 -38.34 6.36 22.80
N ASP A 943 -37.90 6.65 21.58
CA ASP A 943 -36.51 7.02 21.29
C ASP A 943 -36.09 8.26 22.10
N ILE A 944 -34.87 8.23 22.63
CA ILE A 944 -34.36 9.29 23.50
C ILE A 944 -34.10 10.58 22.70
N LEU A 945 -34.38 11.73 23.31
CA LEU A 945 -34.04 13.02 22.74
C LEU A 945 -32.62 13.42 23.18
N TYR A 946 -31.68 13.43 22.24
CA TYR A 946 -30.29 13.81 22.48
C TYR A 946 -29.85 14.90 21.50
N ARG A 947 -29.37 16.03 22.03
CA ARG A 947 -28.98 17.22 21.25
C ARG A 947 -30.02 17.66 20.21
N GLY A 948 -31.30 17.51 20.55
CA GLY A 948 -32.44 17.84 19.71
C GLY A 948 -32.84 16.78 18.68
N TYR A 949 -32.14 15.65 18.59
CA TYR A 949 -32.48 14.54 17.69
C TYR A 949 -33.02 13.36 18.50
N ARG A 950 -34.04 12.68 17.98
CA ARG A 950 -34.50 11.41 18.58
C ARG A 950 -33.61 10.28 18.05
N VAL A 951 -32.74 9.73 18.90
CA VAL A 951 -31.74 8.73 18.52
C VAL A 951 -32.41 7.36 18.41
N PRO A 952 -32.43 6.73 17.22
CA PRO A 952 -33.04 5.41 17.03
C PRO A 952 -32.36 4.35 17.88
N ARG A 953 -33.11 3.43 18.47
CA ARG A 953 -32.51 2.32 19.25
C ARG A 953 -32.30 1.04 18.45
N ARG A 954 -32.95 0.95 17.28
CA ARG A 954 -32.95 -0.24 16.42
C ARG A 954 -32.86 0.17 14.96
N PHE A 955 -32.30 -0.74 14.17
CA PHE A 955 -32.14 -0.62 12.72
C PHE A 955 -32.64 -1.87 12.03
N TRP A 956 -32.95 -1.74 10.76
CA TRP A 956 -33.35 -2.83 9.89
C TRP A 956 -32.56 -2.82 8.59
N LEU A 957 -32.40 -3.98 7.99
CA LEU A 957 -31.79 -4.16 6.68
C LEU A 957 -32.51 -5.27 5.92
N VAL A 958 -32.85 -5.04 4.66
CA VAL A 958 -33.47 -6.00 3.75
C VAL A 958 -32.60 -6.12 2.51
N ALA A 959 -32.18 -7.35 2.18
CA ALA A 959 -31.39 -7.66 0.99
C ALA A 959 -32.23 -8.49 0.01
N VAL A 960 -32.33 -8.03 -1.22
CA VAL A 960 -33.11 -8.65 -2.29
C VAL A 960 -32.21 -8.95 -3.47
N TYR A 961 -32.39 -10.13 -4.07
CA TYR A 961 -31.58 -10.58 -5.20
C TYR A 961 -32.34 -11.59 -6.04
N GLU A 962 -31.87 -11.76 -7.28
CA GLU A 962 -32.43 -12.70 -8.24
C GLU A 962 -32.29 -14.15 -7.73
N ASN A 963 -33.36 -14.92 -7.88
CA ASN A 963 -33.34 -16.34 -7.62
C ASN A 963 -32.83 -17.08 -8.87
N GLU A 964 -31.56 -17.43 -8.89
CA GLU A 964 -30.95 -18.14 -10.03
C GLU A 964 -31.66 -19.44 -10.43
N ALA A 965 -32.39 -20.07 -9.51
CA ALA A 965 -33.12 -21.30 -9.78
C ALA A 965 -34.43 -21.08 -10.56
N VAL A 966 -34.98 -19.85 -10.56
CA VAL A 966 -36.27 -19.55 -11.16
C VAL A 966 -36.22 -18.15 -11.81
N PRO A 967 -36.30 -18.06 -13.14
CA PRO A 967 -36.38 -16.77 -13.83
C PRO A 967 -37.52 -15.90 -13.28
N ASP A 968 -37.27 -14.60 -13.17
CA ASP A 968 -38.20 -13.58 -12.66
C ASP A 968 -38.70 -13.84 -11.21
N SER A 969 -37.97 -14.65 -10.44
CA SER A 969 -38.19 -14.85 -9.01
C SER A 969 -37.09 -14.16 -8.20
N LEU A 970 -37.46 -13.65 -7.03
CA LEU A 970 -36.53 -12.98 -6.12
C LEU A 970 -36.45 -13.75 -4.81
N LYS A 971 -35.35 -13.57 -4.07
CA LYS A 971 -35.23 -13.95 -2.67
C LYS A 971 -35.00 -12.72 -1.82
N VAL A 972 -35.51 -12.75 -0.59
CA VAL A 972 -35.33 -11.68 0.38
C VAL A 972 -34.82 -12.22 1.72
N HIS A 973 -33.79 -11.58 2.25
CA HIS A 973 -33.32 -11.72 3.62
C HIS A 973 -33.58 -10.42 4.37
N SER A 974 -34.09 -10.51 5.60
CA SER A 974 -34.45 -9.35 6.40
C SER A 974 -33.85 -9.46 7.79
N PHE A 975 -33.31 -8.36 8.30
CA PHE A 975 -32.58 -8.31 9.57
C PHE A 975 -33.04 -7.15 10.44
N LEU A 976 -33.08 -7.39 11.75
CA LEU A 976 -33.23 -6.37 12.80
C LEU A 976 -31.98 -6.35 13.67
N VAL A 977 -31.52 -5.15 14.03
CA VAL A 977 -30.36 -4.96 14.90
C VAL A 977 -30.70 -3.92 15.97
N ALA A 978 -30.42 -4.23 17.23
CA ALA A 978 -30.56 -3.28 18.32
C ALA A 978 -29.18 -2.72 18.70
N GLN A 979 -29.11 -1.44 19.06
CA GLN A 979 -27.90 -0.89 19.70
C GLN A 979 -28.03 -0.76 21.21
N TYR A 980 -29.25 -0.67 21.75
CA TYR A 980 -29.47 -0.49 23.20
C TYR A 980 -30.63 -1.34 23.70
N ARG A 981 -30.60 -1.67 25.00
CA ARG A 981 -31.74 -2.26 25.71
C ARG A 981 -32.72 -1.17 26.17
N PRO A 982 -34.04 -1.43 26.18
CA PRO A 982 -35.00 -0.57 26.87
C PRO A 982 -34.63 -0.40 28.36
N GLY A 983 -34.70 0.82 28.89
CA GLY A 983 -34.50 1.12 30.32
C GLY A 983 -33.09 1.56 30.75
N VAL A 984 -32.19 1.83 29.80
CA VAL A 984 -30.83 2.38 30.04
C VAL A 984 -30.88 3.93 30.10
N SER A 985 -29.80 4.56 30.56
CA SER A 985 -29.61 6.02 30.66
C SER A 985 -30.06 6.80 29.41
N ASN A 986 -30.43 8.07 29.60
CA ASN A 986 -30.70 8.99 28.48
C ASN A 986 -29.42 9.62 27.91
N ASP A 987 -28.25 9.31 28.47
CA ASP A 987 -26.95 9.72 27.95
C ASP A 987 -26.34 8.60 27.09
N PRO A 988 -26.11 8.85 25.78
CA PRO A 988 -25.41 7.91 24.91
C PRO A 988 -24.02 7.48 25.36
N ASP A 989 -23.32 8.28 26.17
CA ASP A 989 -22.00 7.94 26.69
C ASP A 989 -22.04 6.97 27.88
N GLU A 990 -23.21 6.81 28.50
CA GLU A 990 -23.45 5.85 29.59
C GLU A 990 -24.04 4.52 29.08
N TRP A 991 -24.19 4.38 27.77
CA TRP A 991 -24.69 3.17 27.15
C TRP A 991 -23.63 2.08 27.21
N SER A 992 -23.92 1.01 27.96
CA SER A 992 -23.09 -0.20 27.96
C SER A 992 -23.38 -1.03 26.71
N SER A 993 -22.32 -1.61 26.15
CA SER A 993 -22.41 -2.43 24.94
C SER A 993 -23.41 -3.58 25.13
N PHE A 994 -24.42 -3.62 24.26
CA PHE A 994 -25.36 -4.72 24.19
C PHE A 994 -25.22 -5.41 22.84
N GLU A 995 -24.43 -6.49 22.79
CA GLU A 995 -24.20 -7.28 21.58
C GLU A 995 -25.26 -8.37 21.41
N GLU A 996 -26.50 -7.98 21.16
CA GLU A 996 -27.46 -8.89 20.50
C GLU A 996 -27.30 -8.67 19.00
N GLY A 997 -26.41 -9.46 18.38
CA GLY A 997 -26.08 -9.33 16.96
C GLY A 997 -27.32 -9.38 16.04
N ALA A 998 -27.11 -9.12 14.74
CA ALA A 998 -28.21 -9.03 13.79
C ALA A 998 -29.13 -10.28 13.82
N LYS A 999 -30.42 -10.06 14.05
CA LYS A 999 -31.45 -11.09 14.07
C LYS A 999 -32.14 -11.14 12.71
N GLU A 1000 -32.06 -12.28 12.04
CA GLU A 1000 -32.81 -12.52 10.82
C GLU A 1000 -34.30 -12.75 11.13
N VAL A 1001 -35.18 -12.10 10.38
CA VAL A 1001 -36.64 -12.07 10.58
C VAL A 1001 -37.38 -12.15 9.23
N THR A 1002 -38.71 -12.26 9.26
CA THR A 1002 -39.51 -12.15 8.03
C THR A 1002 -39.60 -10.71 7.54
N ILE A 1003 -39.90 -10.54 6.25
CA ILE A 1003 -40.17 -9.20 5.71
C ILE A 1003 -41.33 -8.51 6.42
N GLU A 1004 -42.40 -9.24 6.78
CA GLU A 1004 -43.57 -8.64 7.45
C GLU A 1004 -43.25 -8.17 8.88
N GLU A 1005 -42.24 -8.76 9.53
CA GLU A 1005 -41.75 -8.25 10.82
C GLU A 1005 -41.02 -6.92 10.61
N VAL A 1006 -40.19 -6.78 9.57
CA VAL A 1006 -39.62 -5.47 9.20
C VAL A 1006 -40.70 -4.47 8.82
N GLU A 1007 -41.69 -4.84 8.01
CA GLU A 1007 -42.77 -3.92 7.61
C GLU A 1007 -43.54 -3.37 8.80
N ARG A 1008 -43.85 -4.25 9.76
CA ARG A 1008 -44.56 -3.90 10.99
C ARG A 1008 -43.72 -3.03 11.92
N GLU A 1009 -42.46 -3.39 12.17
CA GLU A 1009 -41.59 -2.67 13.10
C GLU A 1009 -41.09 -1.35 12.53
N ALA A 1010 -40.70 -1.32 11.26
CA ALA A 1010 -40.18 -0.12 10.61
C ALA A 1010 -41.28 0.84 10.17
N GLY A 1011 -42.51 0.36 9.97
CA GLY A 1011 -43.59 1.15 9.36
C GLY A 1011 -43.31 1.46 7.89
N ILE A 1012 -42.80 0.46 7.16
CA ILE A 1012 -42.46 0.53 5.74
C ILE A 1012 -43.23 -0.57 5.02
N SER A 1013 -43.70 -0.34 3.80
CA SER A 1013 -44.32 -1.33 2.93
C SER A 1013 -43.45 -1.58 1.71
N PHE A 1014 -43.14 -2.85 1.47
CA PHE A 1014 -42.40 -3.33 0.31
C PHE A 1014 -43.38 -3.89 -0.72
N GLN A 1015 -43.17 -3.54 -1.99
CA GLN A 1015 -43.93 -4.12 -3.09
C GLN A 1015 -43.01 -5.06 -3.87
N PHE A 1016 -43.10 -6.35 -3.57
CA PHE A 1016 -42.35 -7.35 -4.28
C PHE A 1016 -43.20 -8.05 -5.36
N PRO A 1017 -42.58 -8.51 -6.46
CA PRO A 1017 -43.22 -9.40 -7.42
C PRO A 1017 -43.80 -10.65 -6.74
N LYS A 1018 -44.90 -11.19 -7.29
CA LYS A 1018 -45.60 -12.37 -6.73
C LYS A 1018 -44.71 -13.60 -6.53
N ARG A 1019 -43.58 -13.70 -7.24
CA ARG A 1019 -42.62 -14.82 -7.16
C ARG A 1019 -41.43 -14.52 -6.24
N THR A 1020 -41.64 -13.73 -5.19
CA THR A 1020 -40.60 -13.44 -4.19
C THR A 1020 -40.68 -14.41 -3.02
N ILE A 1021 -39.53 -14.99 -2.67
CA ILE A 1021 -39.40 -15.97 -1.59
C ILE A 1021 -38.73 -15.28 -0.41
N ASP A 1022 -39.46 -15.16 0.70
CA ASP A 1022 -38.89 -14.82 1.99
C ASP A 1022 -38.11 -16.04 2.52
N VAL A 1023 -36.80 -15.89 2.64
CA VAL A 1023 -35.91 -17.00 3.02
C VAL A 1023 -36.15 -17.44 4.45
N HIS A 1024 -36.61 -16.54 5.33
CA HIS A 1024 -36.96 -16.90 6.71
C HIS A 1024 -38.23 -17.76 6.81
N ARG A 1025 -39.07 -17.78 5.76
CA ARG A 1025 -40.27 -18.64 5.67
C ARG A 1025 -39.98 -20.02 5.10
N LEU A 1026 -38.75 -20.30 4.68
CA LEU A 1026 -38.35 -21.62 4.26
C LEU A 1026 -38.06 -22.49 5.50
N PRO A 1027 -38.60 -23.72 5.57
CA PRO A 1027 -38.47 -24.61 6.73
C PRO A 1027 -37.07 -25.17 6.95
#